data_AF-A0A7Y0KGZ6-F1
#
_entry.id   AF-A0A7Y0KGZ6-F1
#
_cell.length_a   1.000
_cell.length_b   1.000
_cell.length_c   1.000
_cell.angle_alpha   90.00
_cell.angle_beta   90.00
_cell.angle_gamma   90.00
#
_symmetry.space_group_name_H-M   'P 1'
#
loop_
_entity.id
_entity.type
_entity.pdbx_description
1 polymer ?
#
loop_
_entity_poly.entity_id
_entity_poly.type
_entity_poly.pdbx_seq_one_letter_code
_entity_poly.pdbx_strand_id
1 'polypeptide(L)'
;MPGTVRPTTNRPGVYPRPGGSPGTRCSSARRVLLPCGEEDDALPPAVSAPVGGEVRSVTDVQTVSTTSPGSAAPPGRLVVQRGLFTGPSAEIPDEMYVEVLAGHAERRRRHVRVGTFGRLSTNTYFGRFPASYWQRWTTARSVRFEGRISGAGRVMLRASDTNGVPRTVAVHDARTEDVRLEARLDRFLDGGGLWVEIVTDDAELLLHDARWTVEAPAVRRHTSIVVCTHNRADDCAATLAALADDREVLGVVDEVIVVDQGTDPVESRAAFDDVREAMGPTLRYLRQPNLGGSGGFTRGLHEVVRAAGDVPTDALFMDDDVRCEPEVVVRLAAFAQYTSHPTIVGAQMLNLLHPTQVLAGAEYAVLEDLTNGHVAPGAVGESDVTAYFPDGTKNVQDRRVDAGYTGWWSCLIPVEVTRSMGYPLPLFFQWDDVEYSYRGRAHGFPTVTLPGAGLWHADFPWKDWDDWHRYFNLRNAMITSALHSGFPVRHLAGTLGDLLARYLVSMNYGLAATLIRAVEDFLAGPSVLDDGGVAATARIRGERSAYPETVMHPVDSAPGFGASEMPIVRAGGEPSRTNLVMAKRLVQQALGRVPHPVGAVGAGEAHWWHVSLFDRVAVTDAGQGGVRLRHRDPEAFKRLGVDGARVLWRFVREGEAAAARWREAVPRLVGEDNWRRLFGIG
;
A
#
# COMPACT_ATOMS: atom_id res chain seq x y z
N MET A 1 -19.80 59.49 -45.34
CA MET A 1 -19.04 59.79 -46.58
C MET A 1 -17.73 60.46 -46.19
N PRO A 2 -16.63 60.29 -46.93
CA PRO A 2 -16.08 59.12 -47.65
C PRO A 2 -14.75 58.68 -46.97
N GLY A 3 -13.97 57.67 -47.34
CA GLY A 3 -13.90 56.69 -48.42
C GLY A 3 -12.65 55.82 -48.15
N THR A 4 -12.69 54.50 -48.37
CA THR A 4 -12.02 53.78 -49.48
C THR A 4 -10.48 53.70 -49.31
N VAL A 5 -9.77 52.56 -49.33
CA VAL A 5 -9.76 51.42 -50.28
C VAL A 5 -9.02 50.19 -49.63
N ARG A 6 -9.47 48.96 -49.95
CA ARG A 6 -8.89 47.60 -49.67
C ARG A 6 -7.70 47.28 -50.62
N PRO A 7 -7.05 46.08 -50.69
CA PRO A 7 -7.20 44.78 -49.99
C PRO A 7 -5.87 44.13 -49.53
N THR A 8 -5.91 43.00 -48.79
CA THR A 8 -5.30 41.70 -49.21
C THR A 8 -5.35 40.62 -48.10
N THR A 9 -5.95 39.48 -48.47
CA THR A 9 -5.64 38.07 -48.12
C THR A 9 -5.50 37.63 -46.66
N ASN A 10 -6.52 36.90 -46.20
CA ASN A 10 -6.55 36.09 -44.98
C ASN A 10 -5.98 34.67 -45.26
N ARG A 11 -4.94 34.25 -44.53
CA ARG A 11 -4.59 32.85 -44.24
C ARG A 11 -4.35 32.75 -42.72
N PRO A 12 -4.91 31.74 -42.01
CA PRO A 12 -4.74 31.62 -40.57
C PRO A 12 -3.38 31.00 -40.23
N GLY A 13 -2.57 31.72 -39.44
CA GLY A 13 -1.31 31.25 -38.87
C GLY A 13 -1.48 30.76 -37.44
N VAL A 14 -1.20 29.47 -37.24
CA VAL A 14 -0.42 28.85 -36.16
C VAL A 14 -0.47 29.52 -34.77
N TYR A 15 -1.17 28.87 -33.84
CA TYR A 15 -1.02 29.07 -32.39
C TYR A 15 0.30 28.47 -31.87
N PRO A 16 1.05 29.17 -31.00
CA PRO A 16 2.16 28.57 -30.26
C PRO A 16 1.66 27.77 -29.05
N ARG A 17 2.32 26.63 -28.83
CA ARG A 17 2.08 25.63 -27.78
C ARG A 17 2.29 26.21 -26.35
N PRO A 18 1.51 25.79 -25.34
CA PRO A 18 1.84 26.05 -23.95
C PRO A 18 3.01 25.15 -23.49
N GLY A 19 3.94 25.79 -22.77
CA GLY A 19 5.16 25.21 -22.23
C GLY A 19 4.93 24.20 -21.11
N GLY A 20 5.89 23.28 -21.02
CA GLY A 20 5.84 22.07 -20.21
C GLY A 20 6.09 22.26 -18.72
N SER A 21 5.57 21.28 -17.97
CA SER A 21 5.75 21.08 -16.53
C SER A 21 7.20 20.72 -16.18
N PRO A 22 7.73 21.20 -15.04
CA PRO A 22 9.11 20.94 -14.65
C PRO A 22 9.28 19.55 -14.01
N GLY A 23 9.84 18.63 -14.79
CA GLY A 23 11.08 17.90 -14.46
C GLY A 23 11.12 17.01 -13.21
N THR A 24 10.68 15.76 -13.36
CA THR A 24 11.25 14.61 -12.64
C THR A 24 12.73 14.50 -13.02
N ARG A 25 13.64 14.75 -12.07
CA ARG A 25 15.08 14.56 -12.31
C ARG A 25 15.39 13.07 -12.42
N CYS A 26 15.41 12.59 -13.66
CA CYS A 26 16.02 11.34 -14.06
C CYS A 26 17.52 11.41 -13.72
N SER A 27 17.99 10.63 -12.76
CA SER A 27 19.42 10.44 -12.55
C SER A 27 20.00 9.75 -13.77
N SER A 28 20.97 10.41 -14.40
CA SER A 28 21.74 9.96 -15.54
C SER A 28 22.21 8.50 -15.42
N ALA A 29 21.67 7.62 -16.25
CA ALA A 29 22.29 6.34 -16.55
C ALA A 29 23.62 6.60 -17.27
N ARG A 30 24.75 6.43 -16.57
CA ARG A 30 26.05 6.31 -17.22
C ARG A 30 26.05 4.99 -17.99
N ARG A 31 25.94 5.07 -19.32
CA ARG A 31 26.35 3.99 -20.22
C ARG A 31 27.81 3.69 -19.93
N VAL A 32 28.10 2.48 -19.44
CA VAL A 32 29.45 1.92 -19.51
C VAL A 32 29.66 1.53 -20.97
N LEU A 33 30.27 2.43 -21.73
CA LEU A 33 30.90 2.10 -23.00
C LEU A 33 32.23 1.42 -22.65
N LEU A 34 32.35 0.14 -22.99
CA LEU A 34 33.64 -0.54 -23.06
C LEU A 34 34.49 0.16 -24.13
N PRO A 35 35.71 0.63 -23.83
CA PRO A 35 36.64 1.01 -24.87
C PRO A 35 37.27 -0.23 -25.49
N CYS A 36 37.18 -0.33 -26.82
CA CYS A 36 37.96 -1.23 -27.65
C CYS A 36 39.45 -1.02 -27.35
N GLY A 37 40.16 -2.10 -27.00
CA GLY A 37 41.61 -2.09 -26.87
C GLY A 37 42.27 -2.29 -28.23
N GLU A 38 43.30 -1.48 -28.50
CA GLU A 38 44.21 -1.61 -29.62
C GLU A 38 45.20 -2.79 -29.41
N GLU A 39 45.68 -3.31 -30.53
CA GLU A 39 46.66 -4.40 -30.71
C GLU A 39 48.03 -4.07 -30.09
N ASP A 40 48.66 -5.00 -29.36
CA ASP A 40 49.81 -5.80 -29.83
C ASP A 40 50.50 -6.60 -28.70
N ASP A 41 51.09 -7.73 -29.14
CA ASP A 41 52.19 -8.52 -28.59
C ASP A 41 52.00 -9.67 -27.55
N ALA A 42 52.54 -10.82 -28.00
CA ALA A 42 53.11 -11.99 -27.30
C ALA A 42 52.18 -13.13 -26.81
N LEU A 43 52.05 -14.15 -27.68
CA LEU A 43 51.60 -15.52 -27.38
C LEU A 43 52.66 -16.33 -26.58
N PRO A 44 52.23 -17.13 -25.58
CA PRO A 44 52.91 -18.38 -25.21
C PRO A 44 52.04 -19.62 -25.57
N PRO A 45 52.62 -20.83 -25.67
CA PRO A 45 52.07 -21.91 -26.48
C PRO A 45 50.93 -22.70 -25.82
N ALA A 46 50.15 -23.30 -26.71
CA ALA A 46 48.92 -24.05 -26.46
C ALA A 46 49.11 -25.27 -25.52
N VAL A 47 48.21 -25.39 -24.54
CA VAL A 47 47.91 -26.64 -23.85
C VAL A 47 46.55 -27.12 -24.36
N SER A 48 46.55 -28.25 -25.05
CA SER A 48 45.37 -28.93 -25.58
C SER A 48 44.52 -29.52 -24.44
N ALA A 49 43.30 -29.02 -24.26
CA ALA A 49 42.26 -29.69 -23.46
C ALA A 49 41.28 -30.43 -24.40
N PRO A 50 40.75 -31.61 -24.03
CA PRO A 50 39.92 -32.40 -24.92
C PRO A 50 38.52 -31.78 -25.09
N VAL A 51 38.09 -31.72 -26.34
CA VAL A 51 36.73 -31.38 -26.76
C VAL A 51 35.78 -32.48 -26.31
N GLY A 52 34.87 -32.15 -25.40
CA GLY A 52 33.84 -33.05 -24.89
C GLY A 52 32.79 -32.28 -24.11
N GLY A 53 32.09 -31.36 -24.78
CA GLY A 53 30.95 -30.64 -24.22
C GLY A 53 29.80 -30.68 -25.20
N GLU A 54 28.74 -31.41 -24.85
CA GLU A 54 27.44 -31.34 -25.51
C GLU A 54 27.01 -29.87 -25.64
N VAL A 55 26.72 -29.45 -26.86
CA VAL A 55 26.04 -28.20 -27.15
C VAL A 55 24.60 -28.35 -26.63
N ARG A 56 24.34 -27.89 -25.40
CA ARG A 56 22.97 -27.71 -24.91
C ARG A 56 22.29 -26.67 -25.79
N SER A 57 21.18 -27.05 -26.41
CA SER A 57 20.34 -26.16 -27.21
C SER A 57 19.94 -24.93 -26.39
N VAL A 58 20.15 -23.74 -26.94
CA VAL A 58 19.94 -22.44 -26.27
C VAL A 58 18.44 -22.05 -26.17
N THR A 59 17.53 -22.89 -26.67
CA THR A 59 16.08 -22.63 -26.63
C THR A 59 15.34 -23.67 -25.80
N ASP A 60 15.14 -23.39 -24.52
CA ASP A 60 14.33 -24.19 -23.58
C ASP A 60 12.80 -23.98 -23.77
N VAL A 61 12.32 -23.78 -25.00
CA VAL A 61 10.87 -23.65 -25.23
C VAL A 61 10.28 -25.06 -25.28
N GLN A 62 9.39 -25.36 -24.33
CA GLN A 62 8.73 -26.67 -24.28
C GLN A 62 7.48 -26.66 -25.17
N THR A 63 7.48 -27.47 -26.23
CA THR A 63 6.26 -27.85 -26.94
C THR A 63 5.63 -29.01 -26.20
N VAL A 64 4.42 -28.83 -25.68
CA VAL A 64 3.74 -29.84 -24.84
C VAL A 64 2.58 -30.46 -25.62
N SER A 65 2.61 -31.79 -25.76
CA SER A 65 1.46 -32.59 -26.21
C SER A 65 0.93 -33.37 -25.01
N THR A 66 -0.29 -33.07 -24.58
CA THR A 66 -0.97 -33.79 -23.49
C THR A 66 -1.49 -35.13 -24.00
N THR A 67 -0.88 -36.22 -23.55
CA THR A 67 -1.48 -37.56 -23.66
C THR A 67 -2.24 -37.90 -22.38
N SER A 68 -3.53 -38.20 -22.57
CA SER A 68 -4.55 -38.75 -21.64
C SER A 68 -5.30 -37.79 -20.70
N PRO A 69 -6.65 -37.83 -20.72
CA PRO A 69 -7.50 -37.06 -19.81
C PRO A 69 -7.56 -37.77 -18.45
N GLY A 70 -6.94 -37.16 -17.45
CA GLY A 70 -6.98 -37.58 -16.05
C GLY A 70 -7.57 -36.47 -15.20
N SER A 71 -8.73 -36.75 -14.62
CA SER A 71 -9.57 -35.94 -13.73
C SER A 71 -8.82 -35.23 -12.59
N ALA A 72 -9.25 -34.00 -12.27
CA ALA A 72 -8.96 -33.21 -11.06
C ALA A 72 -7.47 -32.94 -10.78
N ALA A 73 -7.18 -31.86 -10.05
CA ALA A 73 -5.83 -31.62 -9.54
C ALA A 73 -5.38 -32.89 -8.78
N PRO A 74 -4.23 -33.51 -9.12
CA PRO A 74 -3.76 -34.68 -8.40
C PRO A 74 -3.64 -34.29 -6.91
N PRO A 75 -3.91 -35.22 -5.96
CA PRO A 75 -3.98 -34.95 -4.51
C PRO A 75 -2.67 -34.44 -3.86
N GLY A 76 -1.67 -34.01 -4.64
CA GLY A 76 -0.39 -33.48 -4.21
C GLY A 76 -0.02 -32.09 -4.76
N ARG A 77 -0.98 -31.25 -5.21
CA ARG A 77 -0.69 -29.84 -5.57
C ARG A 77 -1.59 -28.86 -4.81
N LEU A 78 -1.01 -27.71 -4.43
CA LEU A 78 -1.72 -26.59 -3.79
C LEU A 78 -1.99 -25.48 -4.81
N VAL A 79 -3.20 -24.93 -4.78
CA VAL A 79 -3.54 -23.71 -5.53
C VAL A 79 -2.89 -22.52 -4.86
N VAL A 80 -2.09 -21.76 -5.62
CA VAL A 80 -1.38 -20.58 -5.14
C VAL A 80 -1.94 -19.28 -5.69
N GLN A 81 -2.66 -19.38 -6.80
CA GLN A 81 -3.37 -18.27 -7.43
C GLN A 81 -4.44 -18.84 -8.38
N ARG A 82 -5.65 -18.30 -8.34
CA ARG A 82 -6.70 -18.57 -9.33
C ARG A 82 -6.56 -17.62 -10.52
N GLY A 83 -6.77 -18.15 -11.72
CA GLY A 83 -6.89 -17.37 -12.95
C GLY A 83 -8.29 -16.81 -13.06
N LEU A 84 -8.47 -15.59 -12.54
CA LEU A 84 -9.71 -14.83 -12.64
C LEU A 84 -9.65 -13.87 -13.84
N PHE A 85 -10.81 -13.53 -14.42
CA PHE A 85 -10.87 -12.71 -15.65
C PHE A 85 -11.72 -11.45 -15.54
N THR A 86 -12.37 -11.22 -14.39
CA THR A 86 -13.14 -9.99 -14.09
C THR A 86 -13.06 -9.67 -12.60
N GLY A 87 -13.33 -8.41 -12.24
CA GLY A 87 -13.42 -7.95 -10.86
C GLY A 87 -14.53 -8.62 -10.04
N PRO A 88 -14.49 -8.52 -8.71
CA PRO A 88 -15.57 -8.95 -7.82
C PRO A 88 -16.82 -8.07 -7.94
N SER A 89 -16.70 -6.87 -8.53
CA SER A 89 -17.79 -5.93 -8.73
C SER A 89 -17.62 -5.12 -10.03
N ALA A 90 -18.69 -4.45 -10.48
CA ALA A 90 -18.77 -3.88 -11.83
C ALA A 90 -17.96 -2.59 -12.05
N GLU A 91 -17.60 -1.90 -10.98
CA GLU A 91 -16.77 -0.69 -11.00
C GLU A 91 -15.28 -0.99 -11.19
N ILE A 92 -14.86 -2.25 -11.05
CA ILE A 92 -13.48 -2.68 -11.18
C ILE A 92 -13.23 -3.05 -12.66
N PRO A 93 -12.29 -2.39 -13.35
CA PRO A 93 -12.00 -2.70 -14.75
C PRO A 93 -11.49 -4.12 -14.94
N ASP A 94 -12.02 -4.83 -15.93
CA ASP A 94 -11.61 -6.18 -16.30
C ASP A 94 -10.12 -6.24 -16.71
N GLU A 95 -9.56 -5.13 -17.19
CA GLU A 95 -8.17 -4.97 -17.62
C GLU A 95 -7.16 -5.18 -16.47
N MET A 96 -7.63 -5.12 -15.22
CA MET A 96 -6.86 -5.50 -14.03
C MET A 96 -6.55 -7.00 -14.00
N TYR A 97 -7.35 -7.82 -14.69
CA TYR A 97 -7.27 -9.28 -14.72
C TYR A 97 -6.84 -9.80 -16.08
N VAL A 98 -7.34 -9.21 -17.17
CA VAL A 98 -7.08 -9.71 -18.51
C VAL A 98 -7.21 -8.62 -19.58
N GLU A 99 -6.28 -8.63 -20.54
CA GLU A 99 -6.23 -7.68 -21.66
C GLU A 99 -6.56 -8.41 -22.97
N VAL A 100 -7.49 -7.84 -23.75
CA VAL A 100 -7.78 -8.28 -25.12
C VAL A 100 -6.86 -7.52 -26.06
N LEU A 101 -5.83 -8.21 -26.59
CA LEU A 101 -4.82 -7.62 -27.47
C LEU A 101 -5.33 -7.49 -28.92
N ALA A 102 -6.21 -8.38 -29.35
CA ALA A 102 -6.87 -8.35 -30.65
C ALA A 102 -8.17 -9.16 -30.64
N GLY A 103 -9.11 -8.83 -31.53
CA GLY A 103 -10.40 -9.53 -31.64
C GLY A 103 -11.35 -9.20 -30.50
N HIS A 104 -12.13 -10.19 -30.05
CA HIS A 104 -13.12 -10.03 -28.98
C HIS A 104 -13.05 -11.21 -28.00
N ALA A 105 -13.42 -10.96 -26.74
CA ALA A 105 -13.55 -12.00 -25.73
C ALA A 105 -14.74 -11.72 -24.80
N GLU A 106 -15.48 -12.77 -24.44
CA GLU A 106 -16.45 -12.71 -23.33
C GLU A 106 -15.72 -13.10 -22.04
N ARG A 107 -15.77 -12.20 -21.05
CA ARG A 107 -15.12 -12.38 -19.75
C ARG A 107 -16.17 -12.64 -18.68
N ARG A 108 -15.95 -13.67 -17.87
CA ARG A 108 -16.64 -13.91 -16.60
C ARG A 108 -15.58 -14.19 -15.55
N ARG A 109 -15.91 -13.98 -14.27
CA ARG A 109 -14.93 -14.09 -13.17
C ARG A 109 -14.07 -15.37 -13.22
N ARG A 110 -14.66 -16.52 -13.58
CA ARG A 110 -13.99 -17.84 -13.59
C ARG A 110 -13.77 -18.46 -14.99
N HIS A 111 -14.16 -17.77 -16.06
CA HIS A 111 -13.91 -18.26 -17.41
C HIS A 111 -13.83 -17.13 -18.43
N VAL A 112 -13.10 -17.38 -19.52
CA VAL A 112 -13.00 -16.46 -20.65
C VAL A 112 -13.20 -17.21 -21.95
N ARG A 113 -14.05 -16.67 -22.82
CA ARG A 113 -14.26 -17.15 -24.19
C ARG A 113 -13.57 -16.18 -25.14
N VAL A 114 -12.52 -16.63 -25.81
CA VAL A 114 -11.84 -15.88 -26.86
C VAL A 114 -12.51 -16.23 -28.19
N GLY A 115 -13.01 -15.21 -28.88
CA GLY A 115 -13.63 -15.37 -30.20
C GLY A 115 -12.62 -15.81 -31.27
N THR A 116 -13.07 -16.03 -32.50
CA THR A 116 -12.17 -16.33 -33.63
C THR A 116 -11.21 -15.17 -33.91
N PHE A 117 -10.00 -15.48 -34.36
CA PHE A 117 -8.92 -14.53 -34.66
C PHE A 117 -8.63 -13.56 -33.49
N GLY A 118 -8.80 -14.07 -32.27
CA GLY A 118 -8.65 -13.32 -31.03
C GLY A 118 -7.28 -13.53 -30.40
N ARG A 119 -6.83 -12.53 -29.66
CA ARG A 119 -5.62 -12.60 -28.84
C ARG A 119 -5.86 -11.97 -27.48
N LEU A 120 -5.51 -12.71 -26.44
CA LEU A 120 -5.74 -12.36 -25.05
C LEU A 120 -4.46 -12.57 -24.23
N SER A 121 -4.23 -11.72 -23.23
CA SER A 121 -3.10 -11.80 -22.31
C SER A 121 -3.53 -11.61 -20.86
N THR A 122 -3.05 -12.48 -19.98
CA THR A 122 -3.17 -12.30 -18.52
C THR A 122 -1.96 -11.58 -17.91
N ASN A 123 -1.12 -10.91 -18.72
CA ASN A 123 -0.03 -10.07 -18.21
C ASN A 123 -0.56 -8.76 -17.62
N THR A 124 -1.26 -8.87 -16.50
CA THR A 124 -2.00 -7.80 -15.82
C THR A 124 -1.71 -7.91 -14.32
N TYR A 125 -2.18 -6.94 -13.54
CA TYR A 125 -1.95 -6.90 -12.09
C TYR A 125 -2.41 -8.19 -11.37
N PHE A 126 -3.67 -8.60 -11.55
CA PHE A 126 -4.19 -9.83 -10.93
C PHE A 126 -3.93 -11.08 -11.80
N GLY A 127 -3.81 -10.95 -13.12
CA GLY A 127 -3.72 -12.11 -14.01
C GLY A 127 -2.36 -12.79 -14.05
N ARG A 128 -1.29 -12.07 -13.69
CA ARG A 128 0.09 -12.59 -13.72
C ARG A 128 0.47 -13.26 -12.40
N PHE A 129 1.42 -14.19 -12.46
CA PHE A 129 2.02 -14.84 -11.31
C PHE A 129 3.37 -14.18 -10.96
N PRO A 130 3.60 -13.73 -9.71
CA PRO A 130 4.79 -12.97 -9.30
C PRO A 130 6.02 -13.88 -9.10
N ALA A 131 6.52 -14.47 -10.18
CA ALA A 131 7.55 -15.51 -10.17
C ALA A 131 8.84 -15.14 -9.41
N SER A 132 9.26 -13.87 -9.48
CA SER A 132 10.46 -13.38 -8.78
C SER A 132 10.34 -13.45 -7.26
N TYR A 133 9.17 -13.13 -6.71
CA TYR A 133 8.90 -13.21 -5.28
C TYR A 133 8.86 -14.66 -4.80
N TRP A 134 8.21 -15.54 -5.57
CA TRP A 134 8.18 -16.98 -5.28
C TRP A 134 9.58 -17.60 -5.32
N GLN A 135 10.38 -17.33 -6.35
CA GLN A 135 11.74 -17.83 -6.42
C GLN A 135 12.62 -17.34 -5.25
N ARG A 136 12.48 -16.05 -4.87
CA ARG A 136 13.36 -15.45 -3.85
C ARG A 136 13.03 -15.90 -2.43
N TRP A 137 11.75 -15.96 -2.08
CA TRP A 137 11.31 -16.06 -0.69
C TRP A 137 10.80 -17.44 -0.32
N THR A 138 10.46 -18.28 -1.30
CA THR A 138 9.81 -19.56 -1.06
C THR A 138 10.69 -20.77 -1.39
N THR A 139 10.25 -21.94 -0.92
CA THR A 139 10.87 -23.24 -1.22
C THR A 139 10.39 -23.85 -2.54
N ALA A 140 9.36 -23.27 -3.19
CA ALA A 140 8.82 -23.77 -4.44
C ALA A 140 9.87 -23.73 -5.57
N ARG A 141 9.93 -24.81 -6.36
CA ARG A 141 10.91 -24.97 -7.46
C ARG A 141 10.29 -24.88 -8.85
N SER A 142 9.02 -25.21 -8.97
CA SER A 142 8.24 -25.03 -10.19
C SER A 142 6.82 -24.60 -9.87
N VAL A 143 6.19 -23.96 -10.83
CA VAL A 143 4.77 -23.61 -10.81
C VAL A 143 4.13 -24.12 -12.08
N ARG A 144 2.89 -24.57 -11.97
CA ARG A 144 2.09 -25.09 -13.08
C ARG A 144 0.88 -24.21 -13.28
N PHE A 145 0.68 -23.76 -14.51
CA PHE A 145 -0.61 -23.27 -14.96
C PHE A 145 -1.45 -24.45 -15.44
N GLU A 146 -2.69 -24.53 -14.97
CA GLU A 146 -3.64 -25.56 -15.40
C GLU A 146 -5.04 -24.99 -15.56
N GLY A 147 -5.85 -25.63 -16.39
CA GLY A 147 -7.22 -25.23 -16.66
C GLY A 147 -7.88 -26.20 -17.62
N ARG A 148 -9.13 -25.90 -17.99
CA ARG A 148 -9.92 -26.72 -18.91
C ARG A 148 -10.30 -25.90 -20.12
N ILE A 149 -10.13 -26.50 -21.30
CA ILE A 149 -10.35 -25.84 -22.59
C ILE A 149 -11.52 -26.52 -23.30
N SER A 150 -12.36 -25.70 -23.94
CA SER A 150 -13.33 -26.14 -24.94
C SER A 150 -13.13 -25.33 -26.22
N GLY A 151 -13.16 -25.99 -27.38
CA GLY A 151 -12.86 -25.35 -28.66
C GLY A 151 -11.41 -25.61 -29.09
N ALA A 152 -10.81 -24.66 -29.81
CA ALA A 152 -9.44 -24.82 -30.31
C ALA A 152 -8.69 -23.48 -30.38
N GLY A 153 -7.39 -23.54 -30.13
CA GLY A 153 -6.51 -22.37 -30.17
C GLY A 153 -5.15 -22.71 -29.55
N ARG A 154 -4.29 -21.71 -29.44
CA ARG A 154 -2.96 -21.83 -28.85
C ARG A 154 -2.92 -21.15 -27.50
N VAL A 155 -2.47 -21.88 -26.49
CA VAL A 155 -2.19 -21.37 -25.15
C VAL A 155 -0.68 -21.33 -24.94
N MET A 156 -0.17 -20.17 -24.57
CA MET A 156 1.27 -19.93 -24.38
C MET A 156 1.54 -19.52 -22.94
N LEU A 157 2.45 -20.24 -22.27
CA LEU A 157 3.03 -19.79 -21.00
C LEU A 157 4.19 -18.85 -21.32
N ARG A 158 4.09 -17.64 -20.79
CA ARG A 158 4.99 -16.53 -21.07
C ARG A 158 5.68 -16.10 -19.78
N ALA A 159 6.87 -15.51 -19.92
CA ALA A 159 7.65 -14.97 -18.81
C ALA A 159 8.26 -13.62 -19.19
N SER A 160 8.53 -12.77 -18.21
CA SER A 160 9.37 -11.58 -18.37
C SER A 160 10.64 -11.72 -17.55
N ASP A 161 11.67 -10.94 -17.89
CA ASP A 161 12.83 -10.71 -17.03
C ASP A 161 12.65 -9.45 -16.17
N THR A 162 13.69 -9.05 -15.43
CA THR A 162 13.70 -7.84 -14.58
C THR A 162 13.50 -6.52 -15.36
N ASN A 163 13.71 -6.53 -16.68
CA ASN A 163 13.49 -5.38 -17.56
C ASN A 163 12.15 -5.44 -18.30
N GLY A 164 11.30 -6.42 -18.00
CA GLY A 164 10.01 -6.59 -18.64
C GLY A 164 10.07 -7.17 -20.05
N VAL A 165 11.21 -7.74 -20.47
CA VAL A 165 11.34 -8.32 -21.82
C VAL A 165 10.65 -9.69 -21.86
N PRO A 166 9.63 -9.88 -22.73
CA PRO A 166 8.85 -11.11 -22.74
C PRO A 166 9.56 -12.25 -23.48
N ARG A 167 9.42 -13.48 -22.98
CA ARG A 167 9.89 -14.73 -23.60
C ARG A 167 8.84 -15.84 -23.50
N THR A 168 8.88 -16.78 -24.44
CA THR A 168 8.06 -18.00 -24.37
C THR A 168 8.70 -19.01 -23.42
N VAL A 169 7.89 -19.63 -22.56
CA VAL A 169 8.30 -20.76 -21.71
C VAL A 169 7.79 -22.06 -22.30
N ALA A 170 6.49 -22.12 -22.57
CA ALA A 170 5.85 -23.30 -23.14
C ALA A 170 4.71 -22.89 -24.09
N VAL A 171 4.43 -23.76 -25.06
CA VAL A 171 3.34 -23.60 -26.03
C VAL A 171 2.55 -24.90 -26.11
N HIS A 172 1.23 -24.76 -26.13
CA HIS A 172 0.30 -25.87 -26.30
C HIS A 172 -0.79 -25.48 -27.31
N ASP A 173 -0.82 -26.18 -28.43
CA ASP A 173 -1.92 -26.10 -29.40
C ASP A 173 -3.07 -26.95 -28.86
N ALA A 174 -4.00 -26.28 -28.19
CA ALA A 174 -5.06 -26.88 -27.40
C ALA A 174 -6.28 -27.23 -28.25
N ARG A 175 -6.91 -28.36 -27.91
CA ARG A 175 -8.28 -28.68 -28.30
C ARG A 175 -9.17 -28.74 -27.05
N THR A 176 -10.35 -29.32 -27.17
CA THR A 176 -11.19 -29.60 -26.00
C THR A 176 -10.52 -30.64 -25.10
N GLU A 177 -9.79 -30.18 -24.09
CA GLU A 177 -8.98 -30.98 -23.17
C GLU A 177 -8.59 -30.19 -21.89
N ASP A 178 -7.90 -30.86 -20.96
CA ASP A 178 -7.24 -30.19 -19.83
C ASP A 178 -5.87 -29.67 -20.27
N VAL A 179 -5.59 -28.38 -20.05
CA VAL A 179 -4.27 -27.78 -20.32
C VAL A 179 -3.40 -27.79 -19.07
N ARG A 180 -2.11 -28.13 -19.23
CA ARG A 180 -1.11 -28.10 -18.15
C ARG A 180 0.22 -27.59 -18.70
N LEU A 181 0.69 -26.44 -18.22
CA LEU A 181 1.94 -25.82 -18.62
C LEU A 181 2.80 -25.57 -17.36
N GLU A 182 4.04 -26.05 -17.36
CA GLU A 182 4.93 -25.95 -16.19
C GLU A 182 6.10 -25.00 -16.46
N ALA A 183 6.46 -24.21 -15.44
CA ALA A 183 7.63 -23.34 -15.45
C ALA A 183 8.50 -23.60 -14.22
N ARG A 184 9.81 -23.69 -14.43
CA ARG A 184 10.79 -23.67 -13.34
C ARG A 184 10.95 -22.25 -12.78
N LEU A 185 11.08 -22.14 -11.47
CA LEU A 185 11.35 -20.88 -10.76
C LEU A 185 12.85 -20.71 -10.54
N ASP A 186 13.63 -20.61 -11.63
CA ASP A 186 15.10 -20.52 -11.59
C ASP A 186 15.71 -19.30 -12.33
N ARG A 187 14.91 -18.54 -13.08
CA ARG A 187 15.35 -17.39 -13.89
C ARG A 187 14.63 -16.08 -13.57
N PHE A 188 14.33 -15.84 -12.29
CA PHE A 188 13.53 -14.70 -11.82
C PHE A 188 14.11 -13.96 -10.59
N LEU A 189 15.38 -14.19 -10.23
CA LEU A 189 15.93 -13.75 -8.93
C LEU A 189 15.77 -12.23 -8.67
N ASP A 190 15.98 -11.40 -9.69
CA ASP A 190 15.90 -9.93 -9.59
C ASP A 190 14.61 -9.35 -10.16
N GLY A 191 13.73 -10.20 -10.71
CA GLY A 191 12.51 -9.74 -11.35
C GLY A 191 11.95 -10.70 -12.39
N GLY A 192 10.77 -10.36 -12.87
CA GLY A 192 9.98 -11.09 -13.83
C GLY A 192 8.75 -11.75 -13.20
N GLY A 193 7.80 -12.07 -14.07
CA GLY A 193 6.58 -12.81 -13.74
C GLY A 193 6.20 -13.78 -14.84
N LEU A 194 5.20 -14.61 -14.57
CA LEU A 194 4.64 -15.59 -15.50
C LEU A 194 3.20 -15.21 -15.83
N TRP A 195 2.77 -15.42 -17.07
CA TRP A 195 1.38 -15.20 -17.50
C TRP A 195 1.01 -16.12 -18.66
N VAL A 196 -0.27 -16.11 -19.03
CA VAL A 196 -0.78 -16.89 -20.15
C VAL A 196 -1.25 -15.96 -21.26
N GLU A 197 -0.89 -16.30 -22.50
CA GLU A 197 -1.47 -15.73 -23.71
C GLU A 197 -2.31 -16.79 -24.42
N ILE A 198 -3.46 -16.38 -24.95
CA ILE A 198 -4.33 -17.22 -25.78
C ILE A 198 -4.41 -16.58 -27.16
N VAL A 199 -4.24 -17.38 -28.20
CA VAL A 199 -4.42 -17.01 -29.60
C VAL A 199 -5.39 -17.99 -30.24
N THR A 200 -6.40 -17.49 -30.94
CA THR A 200 -7.35 -18.30 -31.69
C THR A 200 -7.25 -17.99 -33.18
N ASP A 201 -7.57 -18.99 -34.01
CA ASP A 201 -7.66 -18.85 -35.46
C ASP A 201 -9.14 -18.87 -35.88
N ASP A 202 -9.58 -19.86 -36.65
CA ASP A 202 -10.95 -20.00 -37.15
C ASP A 202 -11.93 -20.64 -36.16
N ALA A 203 -11.47 -20.99 -34.96
CA ALA A 203 -12.27 -21.53 -33.86
C ALA A 203 -12.22 -20.64 -32.62
N GLU A 204 -13.30 -20.67 -31.82
CA GLU A 204 -13.31 -20.05 -30.49
C GLU A 204 -12.61 -20.95 -29.47
N LEU A 205 -12.13 -20.34 -28.38
CA LEU A 205 -11.54 -21.04 -27.24
C LEU A 205 -12.15 -20.54 -25.94
N LEU A 206 -12.80 -21.43 -25.18
CA LEU A 206 -13.26 -21.19 -23.83
C LEU A 206 -12.26 -21.80 -22.84
N LEU A 207 -11.66 -20.98 -21.98
CA LEU A 207 -10.83 -21.40 -20.86
C LEU A 207 -11.63 -21.22 -19.56
N HIS A 208 -11.77 -22.30 -18.78
CA HIS A 208 -12.39 -22.25 -17.46
C HIS A 208 -11.51 -22.94 -16.40
N ASP A 209 -11.74 -22.58 -15.13
CA ASP A 209 -11.01 -23.12 -13.97
C ASP A 209 -9.49 -22.96 -14.06
N ALA A 210 -9.03 -21.84 -14.62
CA ALA A 210 -7.60 -21.52 -14.68
C ALA A 210 -7.01 -21.39 -13.27
N ARG A 211 -5.88 -22.04 -13.02
CA ARG A 211 -5.20 -22.10 -11.71
C ARG A 211 -3.69 -22.12 -11.90
N TRP A 212 -2.99 -21.46 -10.99
CA TRP A 212 -1.56 -21.66 -10.75
C TRP A 212 -1.42 -22.56 -9.53
N THR A 213 -0.66 -23.63 -9.68
CA THR A 213 -0.43 -24.60 -8.60
C THR A 213 1.04 -24.93 -8.44
N VAL A 214 1.43 -25.23 -7.21
CA VAL A 214 2.77 -25.75 -6.86
C VAL A 214 2.61 -27.12 -6.19
N GLU A 215 3.70 -27.85 -6.02
CA GLU A 215 3.70 -29.09 -5.23
C GLU A 215 3.24 -28.81 -3.80
N ALA A 216 2.29 -29.59 -3.28
CA ALA A 216 1.72 -29.37 -1.96
C ALA A 216 2.80 -29.45 -0.87
N PRO A 217 2.72 -28.64 0.20
CA PRO A 217 3.70 -28.69 1.26
C PRO A 217 3.50 -29.97 2.08
N ALA A 218 4.58 -30.50 2.65
CA ALA A 218 4.49 -31.68 3.51
C ALA A 218 3.67 -31.42 4.79
N VAL A 219 3.69 -30.17 5.27
CA VAL A 219 2.93 -29.70 6.43
C VAL A 219 2.16 -28.46 6.03
N ARG A 220 0.84 -28.48 6.23
CA ARG A 220 -0.03 -27.31 6.01
C ARG A 220 -0.02 -26.44 7.27
N ARG A 221 0.17 -25.15 7.09
CA ARG A 221 -0.06 -24.09 8.08
C ARG A 221 -1.54 -23.74 8.13
N HIS A 222 -2.07 -23.52 9.32
CA HIS A 222 -3.41 -22.99 9.52
C HIS A 222 -3.42 -21.48 9.23
N THR A 223 -4.55 -20.93 8.80
CA THR A 223 -4.71 -19.50 8.54
C THR A 223 -5.97 -18.98 9.20
N SER A 224 -5.83 -18.01 10.11
CA SER A 224 -6.94 -17.33 10.77
C SER A 224 -7.00 -15.87 10.30
N ILE A 225 -8.15 -15.45 9.75
CA ILE A 225 -8.38 -14.05 9.40
C ILE A 225 -8.74 -13.27 10.67
N VAL A 226 -8.20 -12.07 10.83
CA VAL A 226 -8.54 -11.13 11.90
C VAL A 226 -9.04 -9.83 11.28
N VAL A 227 -10.29 -9.48 11.53
CA VAL A 227 -10.91 -8.22 11.13
C VAL A 227 -11.13 -7.36 12.38
N CYS A 228 -10.63 -6.14 12.37
CA CYS A 228 -10.87 -5.15 13.42
C CYS A 228 -11.91 -4.13 12.94
N THR A 229 -12.92 -3.81 13.75
CA THR A 229 -13.93 -2.81 13.38
C THR A 229 -14.32 -1.88 14.52
N HIS A 230 -14.66 -0.63 14.18
CA HIS A 230 -15.22 0.35 15.11
C HIS A 230 -16.21 1.28 14.42
N ASN A 231 -17.50 1.07 14.66
CA ASN A 231 -18.62 1.89 14.13
C ASN A 231 -18.63 1.98 12.59
N ARG A 232 -18.29 0.89 11.91
CA ARG A 232 -18.38 0.70 10.46
C ARG A 232 -19.11 -0.60 10.15
N ALA A 233 -20.24 -0.80 10.81
CA ALA A 233 -20.97 -2.06 10.81
C ALA A 233 -21.34 -2.53 9.39
N ASP A 234 -21.75 -1.60 8.52
CA ASP A 234 -22.17 -1.93 7.16
C ASP A 234 -20.98 -2.30 6.26
N ASP A 235 -19.86 -1.57 6.38
CA ASP A 235 -18.62 -1.87 5.65
C ASP A 235 -18.06 -3.24 6.07
N CYS A 236 -17.98 -3.49 7.39
CA CYS A 236 -17.52 -4.76 7.94
C CYS A 236 -18.40 -5.93 7.47
N ALA A 237 -19.72 -5.77 7.51
CA ALA A 237 -20.65 -6.79 7.01
C ALA A 237 -20.46 -7.06 5.51
N ALA A 238 -20.22 -6.03 4.69
CA ALA A 238 -19.94 -6.18 3.27
C ALA A 238 -18.61 -6.92 3.00
N THR A 239 -17.55 -6.60 3.74
CA THR A 239 -16.26 -7.30 3.67
C THR A 239 -16.40 -8.78 4.04
N LEU A 240 -17.12 -9.08 5.12
CA LEU A 240 -17.37 -10.46 5.54
C LEU A 240 -18.24 -11.22 4.54
N ALA A 241 -19.25 -10.58 3.95
CA ALA A 241 -20.08 -11.18 2.92
C ALA A 241 -19.25 -11.56 1.69
N ALA A 242 -18.34 -10.68 1.24
CA ALA A 242 -17.44 -10.99 0.12
C ALA A 242 -16.54 -12.20 0.39
N LEU A 243 -16.11 -12.41 1.64
CA LEU A 243 -15.36 -13.61 2.05
C LEU A 243 -16.26 -14.85 2.11
N ALA A 244 -17.47 -14.72 2.67
CA ALA A 244 -18.43 -15.82 2.81
C ALA A 244 -18.93 -16.35 1.46
N ASP A 245 -19.09 -15.47 0.47
CA ASP A 245 -19.56 -15.82 -0.87
C ASP A 245 -18.54 -16.65 -1.68
N ASP A 246 -17.25 -16.64 -1.29
CA ASP A 246 -16.19 -17.39 -1.96
C ASP A 246 -15.82 -18.68 -1.19
N ARG A 247 -16.50 -19.79 -1.53
CA ARG A 247 -16.27 -21.10 -0.91
C ARG A 247 -14.83 -21.60 -0.98
N GLU A 248 -14.06 -21.21 -2.00
CA GLU A 248 -12.65 -21.64 -2.07
C GLU A 248 -11.79 -20.88 -1.06
N VAL A 249 -12.13 -19.62 -0.76
CA VAL A 249 -11.48 -18.85 0.30
C VAL A 249 -11.82 -19.43 1.67
N LEU A 250 -13.09 -19.78 1.91
CA LEU A 250 -13.47 -20.46 3.15
C LEU A 250 -12.78 -21.82 3.33
N GLY A 251 -12.40 -22.51 2.26
CA GLY A 251 -11.60 -23.74 2.33
C GLY A 251 -10.11 -23.53 2.64
N VAL A 252 -9.60 -22.30 2.46
CA VAL A 252 -8.23 -21.91 2.80
C VAL A 252 -8.11 -21.54 4.28
N VAL A 253 -9.16 -20.94 4.84
CA VAL A 253 -9.19 -20.32 6.17
C VAL A 253 -9.76 -21.27 7.22
N ASP A 254 -9.10 -21.34 8.37
CA ASP A 254 -9.53 -22.17 9.51
C ASP A 254 -10.46 -21.42 10.47
N GLU A 255 -10.27 -20.10 10.61
CA GLU A 255 -11.08 -19.24 11.48
C GLU A 255 -11.14 -17.80 10.94
N VAL A 256 -12.27 -17.12 11.12
CA VAL A 256 -12.44 -15.68 10.88
C VAL A 256 -12.82 -15.04 12.20
N ILE A 257 -11.92 -14.24 12.77
CA ILE A 257 -12.11 -13.56 14.04
C ILE A 257 -12.45 -12.09 13.76
N VAL A 258 -13.62 -11.64 14.18
CA VAL A 258 -14.02 -10.24 14.13
C VAL A 258 -13.90 -9.65 15.52
N VAL A 259 -13.05 -8.64 15.68
CA VAL A 259 -12.90 -7.86 16.91
C VAL A 259 -13.64 -6.54 16.74
N ASP A 260 -14.86 -6.49 17.24
CA ASP A 260 -15.71 -5.31 17.21
C ASP A 260 -15.55 -4.47 18.48
N GLN A 261 -15.10 -3.25 18.26
CA GLN A 261 -14.76 -2.24 19.26
C GLN A 261 -15.78 -1.09 19.32
N GLY A 262 -16.85 -1.16 18.52
CA GLY A 262 -17.83 -0.10 18.29
C GLY A 262 -19.03 -0.14 19.23
N THR A 263 -19.73 0.98 19.33
CA THR A 263 -21.07 1.09 19.92
C THR A 263 -22.18 0.73 18.93
N ASP A 264 -21.86 0.72 17.64
CA ASP A 264 -22.72 0.31 16.54
C ASP A 264 -22.28 -1.07 16.02
N PRO A 265 -22.83 -2.18 16.58
CA PRO A 265 -22.30 -3.52 16.36
C PRO A 265 -22.62 -4.08 14.98
N VAL A 266 -21.65 -4.76 14.36
CA VAL A 266 -21.85 -5.51 13.09
C VAL A 266 -22.96 -6.56 13.21
N GLU A 267 -23.04 -7.25 14.35
CA GLU A 267 -24.03 -8.32 14.58
C GLU A 267 -25.49 -7.83 14.58
N SER A 268 -25.72 -6.51 14.59
CA SER A 268 -27.06 -5.94 14.45
C SER A 268 -27.54 -5.80 13.00
N ARG A 269 -26.69 -6.09 12.01
CA ARG A 269 -27.03 -5.96 10.59
C ARG A 269 -27.61 -7.25 10.05
N ALA A 270 -28.67 -7.14 9.24
CA ALA A 270 -29.29 -8.31 8.60
C ALA A 270 -28.28 -9.11 7.74
N ALA A 271 -27.40 -8.41 7.00
CA ALA A 271 -26.35 -9.05 6.21
C ALA A 271 -25.38 -9.90 7.06
N PHE A 272 -25.24 -9.61 8.36
CA PHE A 272 -24.40 -10.42 9.25
C PHE A 272 -25.04 -11.77 9.59
N ASP A 273 -26.36 -11.89 9.59
CA ASP A 273 -27.03 -13.17 9.80
C ASP A 273 -26.68 -14.16 8.67
N ASP A 274 -26.67 -13.68 7.41
CA ASP A 274 -26.27 -14.47 6.23
C ASP A 274 -24.79 -14.88 6.32
N VAL A 275 -23.91 -13.95 6.72
CA VAL A 275 -22.48 -14.24 6.96
C VAL A 275 -22.31 -15.32 8.03
N ARG A 276 -23.03 -15.20 9.15
CA ARG A 276 -22.97 -16.16 10.26
C ARG A 276 -23.45 -17.55 9.84
N GLU A 277 -24.50 -17.62 9.02
CA GLU A 277 -24.98 -18.89 8.45
C GLU A 277 -23.94 -19.49 7.49
N ALA A 278 -23.40 -18.69 6.58
CA ALA A 278 -22.45 -19.15 5.56
C ALA A 278 -21.10 -19.60 6.15
N MET A 279 -20.55 -18.87 7.13
CA MET A 279 -19.28 -19.20 7.78
C MET A 279 -19.43 -20.22 8.92
N GLY A 280 -20.62 -20.30 9.55
CA GLY A 280 -20.90 -21.24 10.63
C GLY A 280 -19.84 -21.21 11.74
N PRO A 281 -19.23 -22.35 12.11
CA PRO A 281 -18.25 -22.43 13.19
C PRO A 281 -16.91 -21.75 12.87
N THR A 282 -16.65 -21.41 11.60
CA THR A 282 -15.44 -20.69 11.20
C THR A 282 -15.47 -19.24 11.70
N LEU A 283 -16.65 -18.65 11.92
CA LEU A 283 -16.77 -17.26 12.38
C LEU A 283 -16.75 -17.17 13.91
N ARG A 284 -15.85 -16.34 14.44
CA ARG A 284 -15.79 -15.97 15.85
C ARG A 284 -15.91 -14.45 16.00
N TYR A 285 -17.01 -14.00 16.60
CA TYR A 285 -17.28 -12.59 16.81
C TYR A 285 -16.99 -12.19 18.26
N LEU A 286 -16.13 -11.20 18.46
CA LEU A 286 -15.65 -10.73 19.76
C LEU A 286 -15.98 -9.25 19.94
N ARG A 287 -16.50 -8.91 21.12
CA ARG A 287 -16.77 -7.53 21.52
C ARG A 287 -15.74 -7.09 22.55
N GLN A 288 -15.16 -5.89 22.39
CA GLN A 288 -14.24 -5.31 23.37
C GLN A 288 -14.36 -3.78 23.43
N PRO A 289 -13.80 -3.12 24.47
CA PRO A 289 -13.64 -1.66 24.48
C PRO A 289 -12.75 -1.16 23.34
N ASN A 290 -12.93 0.10 22.93
CA ASN A 290 -12.12 0.70 21.87
C ASN A 290 -10.68 0.93 22.31
N LEU A 291 -9.76 0.12 21.79
CA LEU A 291 -8.32 0.20 21.94
C LEU A 291 -7.63 0.60 20.61
N GLY A 292 -8.40 1.12 19.66
CA GLY A 292 -7.96 1.51 18.32
C GLY A 292 -7.54 0.33 17.44
N GLY A 293 -6.97 0.62 16.27
CA GLY A 293 -6.48 -0.41 15.33
C GLY A 293 -5.45 -1.34 15.96
N SER A 294 -4.48 -0.79 16.70
CA SER A 294 -3.45 -1.61 17.37
C SER A 294 -4.07 -2.62 18.33
N GLY A 295 -5.06 -2.21 19.12
CA GLY A 295 -5.72 -3.09 20.08
C GLY A 295 -6.67 -4.11 19.47
N GLY A 296 -7.37 -3.75 18.38
CA GLY A 296 -8.25 -4.68 17.68
C GLY A 296 -7.49 -5.80 17.00
N PHE A 297 -6.46 -5.45 16.20
CA PHE A 297 -5.60 -6.44 15.55
C PHE A 297 -4.83 -7.28 16.57
N THR A 298 -4.29 -6.66 17.63
CA THR A 298 -3.57 -7.41 18.66
C THR A 298 -4.48 -8.36 19.43
N ARG A 299 -5.76 -8.01 19.63
CA ARG A 299 -6.71 -8.95 20.24
C ARG A 299 -6.90 -10.20 19.37
N GLY A 300 -7.14 -10.03 18.07
CA GLY A 300 -7.29 -11.18 17.18
C GLY A 300 -6.01 -12.01 17.12
N LEU A 301 -4.85 -11.36 17.03
CA LEU A 301 -3.56 -12.04 17.09
C LEU A 301 -3.35 -12.82 18.39
N HIS A 302 -3.75 -12.27 19.55
CA HIS A 302 -3.71 -12.96 20.84
C HIS A 302 -4.54 -14.24 20.83
N GLU A 303 -5.76 -14.18 20.29
CA GLU A 303 -6.63 -15.35 20.18
C GLU A 303 -6.02 -16.43 19.25
N VAL A 304 -5.44 -16.03 18.11
CA VAL A 304 -4.76 -16.94 17.18
C VAL A 304 -3.54 -17.59 17.82
N VAL A 305 -2.66 -16.80 18.44
CA VAL A 305 -1.43 -17.31 19.10
C VAL A 305 -1.76 -18.29 20.21
N ARG A 306 -2.81 -18.01 20.99
CA ARG A 306 -3.30 -18.87 22.08
C ARG A 306 -3.90 -20.17 21.56
N ALA A 307 -4.67 -20.11 20.47
CA ALA A 307 -5.30 -21.29 19.87
C ALA A 307 -4.30 -22.18 19.11
N ALA A 308 -3.23 -21.60 18.55
CA ALA A 308 -2.29 -22.31 17.69
C ALA A 308 -1.56 -23.47 18.40
N GLY A 309 -1.22 -23.35 19.69
CA GLY A 309 -0.39 -24.36 20.36
C GLY A 309 0.90 -24.62 19.57
N ASP A 310 1.23 -25.89 19.28
CA ASP A 310 2.38 -26.25 18.44
C ASP A 310 2.05 -26.35 16.94
N VAL A 311 0.81 -26.10 16.54
CA VAL A 311 0.38 -26.11 15.14
C VAL A 311 0.94 -24.88 14.43
N PRO A 312 1.61 -25.02 13.28
CA PRO A 312 2.03 -23.88 12.46
C PRO A 312 0.79 -23.08 12.01
N THR A 313 0.71 -21.82 12.42
CA THR A 313 -0.48 -20.99 12.20
C THR A 313 -0.07 -19.57 11.80
N ASP A 314 -0.85 -18.99 10.90
CA ASP A 314 -0.70 -17.63 10.39
C ASP A 314 -1.95 -16.80 10.75
N ALA A 315 -1.73 -15.56 11.20
CA ALA A 315 -2.80 -14.58 11.39
C ALA A 315 -2.83 -13.62 10.20
N LEU A 316 -3.93 -13.59 9.43
CA LEU A 316 -4.14 -12.67 8.33
C LEU A 316 -5.01 -11.49 8.79
N PHE A 317 -4.38 -10.35 9.05
CA PHE A 317 -5.09 -9.10 9.33
C PHE A 317 -5.80 -8.61 8.07
N MET A 318 -7.01 -8.07 8.22
CA MET A 318 -7.77 -7.38 7.19
C MET A 318 -8.54 -6.20 7.79
N ASP A 319 -8.57 -5.07 7.09
CA ASP A 319 -9.43 -3.93 7.46
C ASP A 319 -10.91 -4.23 7.18
N ASP A 320 -11.80 -3.50 7.86
CA ASP A 320 -13.25 -3.66 7.75
C ASP A 320 -13.88 -2.89 6.58
N ASP A 321 -13.24 -1.80 6.12
CA ASP A 321 -13.71 -0.90 5.06
C ASP A 321 -12.97 -1.04 3.72
N VAL A 322 -12.70 -2.28 3.34
CA VAL A 322 -12.07 -2.63 2.06
C VAL A 322 -13.09 -3.10 1.03
N ARG A 323 -12.84 -2.80 -0.24
CA ARG A 323 -13.41 -3.63 -1.31
C ARG A 323 -12.54 -4.87 -1.47
N CYS A 324 -13.05 -5.96 -0.92
CA CYS A 324 -12.34 -7.23 -0.87
C CYS A 324 -12.24 -7.86 -2.28
N GLU A 325 -11.02 -8.19 -2.70
CA GLU A 325 -10.76 -9.22 -3.71
C GLU A 325 -10.41 -10.50 -2.94
N PRO A 326 -11.34 -11.48 -2.80
CA PRO A 326 -11.12 -12.66 -1.96
C PRO A 326 -9.89 -13.48 -2.36
N GLU A 327 -9.44 -13.35 -3.62
CA GLU A 327 -8.19 -13.95 -4.10
C GLU A 327 -6.94 -13.49 -3.32
N VAL A 328 -6.97 -12.33 -2.65
CA VAL A 328 -5.88 -11.88 -1.77
C VAL A 328 -5.59 -12.89 -0.66
N VAL A 329 -6.62 -13.51 -0.08
CA VAL A 329 -6.50 -14.51 0.99
C VAL A 329 -5.78 -15.75 0.47
N VAL A 330 -6.19 -16.24 -0.70
CA VAL A 330 -5.58 -17.41 -1.34
C VAL A 330 -4.09 -17.17 -1.59
N ARG A 331 -3.74 -16.00 -2.16
CA ARG A 331 -2.35 -15.67 -2.52
C ARG A 331 -1.46 -15.52 -1.28
N LEU A 332 -1.91 -14.77 -0.28
CA LEU A 332 -1.12 -14.54 0.92
C LEU A 332 -0.94 -15.83 1.73
N ALA A 333 -2.02 -16.56 1.99
CA ALA A 333 -1.97 -17.82 2.72
C ALA A 333 -1.09 -18.84 1.98
N ALA A 334 -1.30 -19.02 0.67
CA ALA A 334 -0.50 -19.95 -0.11
C ALA A 334 0.97 -19.54 -0.18
N PHE A 335 1.30 -18.25 -0.31
CA PHE A 335 2.70 -17.80 -0.31
C PHE A 335 3.37 -18.08 1.04
N ALA A 336 2.71 -17.77 2.15
CA ALA A 336 3.21 -17.99 3.50
C ALA A 336 3.59 -19.45 3.77
N GLN A 337 2.79 -20.40 3.27
CA GLN A 337 3.03 -21.85 3.36
C GLN A 337 4.42 -22.28 2.86
N TYR A 338 4.96 -21.58 1.86
CA TYR A 338 6.25 -21.94 1.25
C TYR A 338 7.39 -21.01 1.64
N THR A 339 7.15 -19.97 2.44
CA THR A 339 8.23 -19.06 2.86
C THR A 339 9.35 -19.87 3.50
N SER A 340 10.59 -19.62 3.05
CA SER A 340 11.77 -20.37 3.50
C SER A 340 12.08 -20.15 4.99
N HIS A 341 11.61 -19.03 5.54
CA HIS A 341 11.62 -18.67 6.94
C HIS A 341 10.34 -17.89 7.26
N PRO A 342 9.87 -17.84 8.53
CA PRO A 342 8.72 -17.02 8.90
C PRO A 342 8.88 -15.59 8.38
N THR A 343 7.90 -15.11 7.62
CA THR A 343 7.96 -13.86 6.88
C THR A 343 6.63 -13.12 7.07
N ILE A 344 6.69 -11.82 7.30
CA ILE A 344 5.50 -10.97 7.30
C ILE A 344 5.12 -10.70 5.83
N VAL A 345 3.92 -11.05 5.42
CA VAL A 345 3.50 -10.97 4.00
C VAL A 345 2.27 -10.08 3.87
N GLY A 346 2.42 -8.93 3.22
CA GLY A 346 1.32 -8.00 3.00
C GLY A 346 0.85 -7.94 1.55
N ALA A 347 -0.42 -7.57 1.39
CA ALA A 347 -1.00 -7.20 0.11
C ALA A 347 -0.65 -5.75 -0.24
N GLN A 348 -0.67 -5.44 -1.53
CA GLN A 348 -0.67 -4.07 -2.03
C GLN A 348 -2.05 -3.42 -1.86
N MET A 349 -2.07 -2.12 -1.61
CA MET A 349 -3.31 -1.33 -1.56
C MET A 349 -3.58 -0.69 -2.92
N LEU A 350 -4.78 -0.92 -3.46
CA LEU A 350 -5.34 -0.18 -4.59
C LEU A 350 -6.27 0.92 -4.06
N ASN A 351 -6.38 2.02 -4.80
CA ASN A 351 -7.23 3.15 -4.45
C ASN A 351 -8.71 2.87 -4.76
N LEU A 352 -9.60 3.07 -3.79
CA LEU A 352 -11.03 2.76 -3.93
C LEU A 352 -11.75 3.62 -4.97
N LEU A 353 -11.46 4.92 -5.05
CA LEU A 353 -12.06 5.83 -6.03
C LEU A 353 -11.38 5.75 -7.40
N HIS A 354 -10.11 5.36 -7.42
CA HIS A 354 -9.30 5.20 -8.63
C HIS A 354 -8.81 3.74 -8.73
N PRO A 355 -9.70 2.78 -9.06
CA PRO A 355 -9.47 1.35 -8.85
C PRO A 355 -8.31 0.73 -9.65
N THR A 356 -7.78 1.44 -10.65
CA THR A 356 -6.59 1.01 -11.38
C THR A 356 -5.28 1.48 -10.75
N GLN A 357 -5.32 2.35 -9.74
CA GLN A 357 -4.13 2.91 -9.11
C GLN A 357 -3.71 2.10 -7.90
N VAL A 358 -2.47 1.60 -7.94
CA VAL A 358 -1.79 1.07 -6.75
C VAL A 358 -1.22 2.23 -5.96
N LEU A 359 -1.26 2.19 -4.62
CA LEU A 359 -0.64 3.21 -3.77
C LEU A 359 0.89 3.20 -3.95
N ALA A 360 1.49 2.03 -3.77
CA ALA A 360 2.91 1.78 -3.99
C ALA A 360 3.15 0.27 -4.14
N GLY A 361 4.19 -0.08 -4.91
CA GLY A 361 4.63 -1.46 -5.06
C GLY A 361 5.26 -2.03 -3.78
N ALA A 362 6.02 -1.19 -3.08
CA ALA A 362 6.62 -1.45 -1.77
C ALA A 362 6.95 -0.11 -1.10
N GLU A 363 6.82 -0.05 0.23
CA GLU A 363 7.04 1.17 1.01
C GLU A 363 8.18 1.00 2.03
N TYR A 364 8.77 2.13 2.45
CA TYR A 364 9.68 2.19 3.59
C TYR A 364 9.47 3.47 4.40
N ALA A 365 10.05 3.50 5.60
CA ALA A 365 10.05 4.66 6.47
C ALA A 365 11.45 5.27 6.59
N VAL A 366 11.50 6.60 6.69
CA VAL A 366 12.70 7.37 7.05
C VAL A 366 12.51 7.81 8.50
N LEU A 367 13.03 7.00 9.41
CA LEU A 367 12.78 7.12 10.85
C LEU A 367 13.40 8.39 11.45
N GLU A 368 14.52 8.85 10.90
CA GLU A 368 15.19 10.09 11.27
C GLU A 368 14.43 11.34 10.81
N ASP A 369 13.53 11.20 9.83
CA ASP A 369 12.66 12.28 9.35
C ASP A 369 11.24 12.17 9.88
N LEU A 370 10.94 11.16 10.71
CA LEU A 370 9.59 10.89 11.25
C LEU A 370 8.53 10.72 10.15
N THR A 371 8.91 10.10 9.03
CA THR A 371 8.03 9.91 7.87
C THR A 371 8.00 8.45 7.40
N ASN A 372 6.83 8.02 6.94
CA ASN A 372 6.56 6.72 6.32
C ASN A 372 5.85 6.93 4.97
N GLY A 373 5.51 5.83 4.27
CA GLY A 373 4.88 5.89 2.95
C GLY A 373 5.82 6.28 1.81
N HIS A 374 7.14 6.17 2.01
CA HIS A 374 8.09 6.42 0.92
C HIS A 374 8.13 5.21 -0.01
N VAL A 375 8.06 5.45 -1.31
CA VAL A 375 8.16 4.39 -2.32
C VAL A 375 9.59 3.83 -2.32
N ALA A 376 9.71 2.52 -2.11
CA ALA A 376 11.00 1.84 -2.13
C ALA A 376 11.73 2.05 -3.46
N PRO A 377 13.07 2.26 -3.48
CA PRO A 377 13.81 2.45 -4.72
C PRO A 377 13.56 1.30 -5.73
N GLY A 378 13.09 1.65 -6.92
CA GLY A 378 12.77 0.69 -7.97
C GLY A 378 11.34 0.12 -7.93
N ALA A 379 10.57 0.40 -6.87
CA ALA A 379 9.14 0.10 -6.84
C ALA A 379 8.36 1.12 -7.67
N VAL A 380 7.19 0.67 -8.11
CA VAL A 380 6.20 1.54 -8.73
C VAL A 380 5.57 2.39 -7.63
N GLY A 381 5.53 3.71 -7.82
CA GLY A 381 4.77 4.62 -6.94
C GLY A 381 3.30 4.67 -7.34
N GLU A 382 2.56 5.62 -6.78
CA GLU A 382 1.13 5.77 -7.08
C GLU A 382 0.89 5.93 -8.59
N SER A 383 0.27 4.93 -9.21
CA SER A 383 0.12 4.88 -10.67
C SER A 383 -0.88 3.83 -11.12
N ASP A 384 -1.44 4.05 -12.32
CA ASP A 384 -2.35 3.13 -12.99
C ASP A 384 -1.61 1.86 -13.48
N VAL A 385 -1.99 0.69 -12.97
CA VAL A 385 -1.37 -0.62 -13.28
C VAL A 385 -1.92 -1.27 -14.58
N THR A 386 -2.90 -0.64 -15.22
CA THR A 386 -3.39 -0.99 -16.56
C THR A 386 -2.68 -0.19 -17.65
N ALA A 387 -2.01 0.90 -17.27
CA ALA A 387 -1.36 1.81 -18.20
C ALA A 387 0.03 1.33 -18.67
N TYR A 388 0.52 2.05 -19.68
CA TYR A 388 1.87 1.91 -20.22
C TYR A 388 2.69 3.14 -19.83
N PHE A 389 3.97 2.94 -19.50
CA PHE A 389 4.92 4.01 -19.29
C PHE A 389 5.27 4.71 -20.62
N PRO A 390 5.82 5.94 -20.59
CA PRO A 390 6.19 6.68 -21.81
C PRO A 390 7.20 5.97 -22.72
N ASP A 391 7.97 5.02 -22.19
CA ASP A 391 8.89 4.18 -22.96
C ASP A 391 8.22 2.97 -23.63
N GLY A 392 6.90 2.83 -23.49
CA GLY A 392 6.09 1.76 -24.04
C GLY A 392 6.07 0.47 -23.21
N THR A 393 6.74 0.44 -22.06
CA THR A 393 6.68 -0.72 -21.15
C THR A 393 5.39 -0.72 -20.34
N LYS A 394 4.81 -1.89 -20.09
CA LYS A 394 3.57 -2.02 -19.32
C LYS A 394 3.85 -1.90 -17.83
N ASN A 395 2.95 -1.25 -17.07
CA ASN A 395 3.08 -1.13 -15.62
C ASN A 395 2.69 -2.43 -14.87
N VAL A 396 3.49 -3.48 -15.03
CA VAL A 396 3.24 -4.81 -14.42
C VAL A 396 4.15 -5.15 -13.24
N GLN A 397 5.00 -4.22 -12.79
CA GLN A 397 5.92 -4.41 -11.65
C GLN A 397 6.92 -5.57 -11.85
N ASP A 398 7.74 -5.54 -12.90
CA ASP A 398 8.70 -6.62 -13.20
C ASP A 398 9.90 -6.69 -12.25
N ARG A 399 10.27 -5.60 -11.57
CA ARG A 399 11.40 -5.64 -10.62
C ARG A 399 10.95 -6.21 -9.29
N ARG A 400 11.74 -7.13 -8.73
CA ARG A 400 11.57 -7.52 -7.31
C ARG A 400 12.09 -6.39 -6.44
N VAL A 401 11.26 -5.90 -5.54
CA VAL A 401 11.62 -4.84 -4.60
C VAL A 401 11.33 -5.30 -3.18
N ASP A 402 12.27 -5.01 -2.29
CA ASP A 402 12.15 -5.33 -0.87
C ASP A 402 11.45 -4.17 -0.16
N ALA A 403 10.45 -4.50 0.68
CA ALA A 403 9.71 -3.53 1.47
C ALA A 403 10.38 -3.28 2.82
N GLY A 404 10.25 -2.06 3.35
CA GLY A 404 10.60 -1.74 4.73
C GLY A 404 9.51 -2.16 5.72
N TYR A 405 8.24 -2.01 5.34
CA TYR A 405 7.07 -2.45 6.09
C TYR A 405 5.90 -2.73 5.14
N THR A 406 4.80 -3.28 5.66
CA THR A 406 3.53 -3.39 4.94
C THR A 406 2.38 -3.02 5.86
N GLY A 407 1.38 -2.32 5.31
CA GLY A 407 0.20 -1.93 6.07
C GLY A 407 -0.71 -3.11 6.42
N TRP A 408 -1.53 -2.93 7.46
CA TRP A 408 -2.41 -3.97 8.00
C TRP A 408 -3.78 -4.07 7.33
N TRP A 409 -4.03 -3.32 6.26
CA TRP A 409 -5.22 -3.47 5.41
C TRP A 409 -5.39 -4.90 4.91
N SER A 410 -4.28 -5.58 4.59
CA SER A 410 -4.21 -7.04 4.48
C SER A 410 -2.77 -7.51 4.70
N CYS A 411 -2.50 -8.14 5.85
CA CYS A 411 -1.15 -8.53 6.26
C CYS A 411 -1.16 -9.85 7.03
N LEU A 412 -0.42 -10.82 6.53
CA LEU A 412 -0.24 -12.13 7.15
C LEU A 412 1.01 -12.13 8.03
N ILE A 413 0.83 -12.53 9.29
CA ILE A 413 1.85 -12.63 10.32
C ILE A 413 1.89 -14.06 10.85
N PRO A 414 3.00 -14.79 10.65
CA PRO A 414 3.20 -16.10 11.28
C PRO A 414 3.24 -16.00 12.80
N VAL A 415 2.60 -16.93 13.52
CA VAL A 415 2.59 -16.94 15.00
C VAL A 415 4.00 -16.99 15.60
N GLU A 416 4.95 -17.61 14.90
CA GLU A 416 6.36 -17.67 15.27
C GLU A 416 7.00 -16.28 15.41
N VAL A 417 6.58 -15.32 14.56
CA VAL A 417 7.04 -13.94 14.63
C VAL A 417 6.61 -13.32 15.96
N THR A 418 5.33 -13.41 16.30
CA THR A 418 4.78 -12.87 17.56
C THR A 418 5.39 -13.53 18.80
N ARG A 419 5.57 -14.85 18.77
CA ARG A 419 6.22 -15.59 19.88
C ARG A 419 7.67 -15.16 20.08
N SER A 420 8.37 -14.82 19.01
CA SER A 420 9.77 -14.44 19.08
C SER A 420 9.99 -12.98 19.50
N MET A 421 9.14 -12.04 19.06
CA MET A 421 9.37 -10.60 19.25
C MET A 421 8.28 -9.86 20.03
N GLY A 422 7.28 -10.59 20.54
CA GLY A 422 6.14 -10.04 21.26
C GLY A 422 5.05 -9.46 20.36
N TYR A 423 3.95 -9.07 20.99
CA TYR A 423 2.78 -8.45 20.35
C TYR A 423 3.06 -7.02 19.89
N PRO A 424 2.25 -6.45 18.99
CA PRO A 424 2.39 -5.05 18.60
C PRO A 424 2.41 -4.07 19.77
N LEU A 425 3.00 -2.89 19.57
CA LEU A 425 2.95 -1.84 20.58
C LEU A 425 1.52 -1.31 20.75
N PRO A 426 1.08 -0.96 21.98
CA PRO A 426 -0.26 -0.44 22.25
C PRO A 426 -0.38 1.05 21.88
N LEU A 427 -0.33 1.36 20.58
CA LEU A 427 -0.22 2.72 20.04
C LEU A 427 -1.55 3.41 19.72
N PHE A 428 -2.68 2.78 20.01
CA PHE A 428 -4.03 3.10 19.53
C PHE A 428 -4.17 2.89 18.00
N PHE A 429 -3.47 3.64 17.14
CA PHE A 429 -3.42 3.41 15.68
C PHE A 429 -2.27 4.20 15.03
N GLN A 430 -1.88 3.78 13.82
CA GLN A 430 -0.76 4.28 13.00
C GLN A 430 0.62 3.97 13.57
N TRP A 431 1.55 3.66 12.67
CA TRP A 431 2.95 3.27 12.93
C TRP A 431 3.12 1.94 13.65
N ASP A 432 2.06 1.30 14.06
CA ASP A 432 2.05 -0.06 14.60
C ASP A 432 2.52 -1.08 13.57
N ASP A 433 2.03 -0.97 12.33
CA ASP A 433 2.48 -1.75 11.18
C ASP A 433 3.96 -1.54 10.82
N VAL A 434 4.40 -0.27 10.80
CA VAL A 434 5.79 0.13 10.55
C VAL A 434 6.70 -0.42 11.64
N GLU A 435 6.39 -0.14 12.90
CA GLU A 435 7.21 -0.57 14.04
C GLU A 435 7.32 -2.10 14.09
N TYR A 436 6.21 -2.82 13.88
CA TYR A 436 6.19 -4.27 13.92
C TYR A 436 7.07 -4.90 12.82
N SER A 437 7.03 -4.34 11.61
CA SER A 437 7.87 -4.78 10.49
C SER A 437 9.36 -4.52 10.73
N TYR A 438 9.72 -3.33 11.21
CA TYR A 438 11.11 -2.98 11.51
C TYR A 438 11.66 -3.79 12.70
N ARG A 439 10.83 -4.06 13.71
CA ARG A 439 11.18 -4.98 14.80
C ARG A 439 11.35 -6.41 14.29
N GLY A 440 10.48 -6.86 13.39
CA GLY A 440 10.60 -8.16 12.71
C GLY A 440 11.94 -8.30 12.01
N ARG A 441 12.33 -7.30 11.22
CA ARG A 441 13.62 -7.26 10.53
C ARG A 441 14.80 -7.33 11.51
N ALA A 442 14.73 -6.64 12.64
CA ALA A 442 15.76 -6.71 13.68
C ALA A 442 15.88 -8.11 14.32
N HIS A 443 14.81 -8.91 14.29
CA HIS A 443 14.78 -10.30 14.74
C HIS A 443 15.01 -11.32 13.61
N GLY A 444 15.33 -10.87 12.39
CA GLY A 444 15.60 -11.74 11.25
C GLY A 444 14.35 -12.20 10.48
N PHE A 445 13.17 -11.64 10.78
CA PHE A 445 11.95 -11.88 10.02
C PHE A 445 11.79 -10.82 8.92
N PRO A 446 11.87 -11.19 7.63
CA PRO A 446 11.68 -10.23 6.54
C PRO A 446 10.21 -9.83 6.40
N THR A 447 9.99 -8.70 5.73
CA THR A 447 8.68 -8.24 5.28
C THR A 447 8.62 -8.24 3.75
N VAL A 448 7.55 -8.79 3.19
CA VAL A 448 7.30 -8.85 1.75
C VAL A 448 5.95 -8.23 1.46
N THR A 449 5.91 -7.26 0.55
CA THR A 449 4.68 -6.80 -0.09
C THR A 449 4.53 -7.58 -1.41
N LEU A 450 3.52 -8.43 -1.53
CA LEU A 450 3.37 -9.38 -2.64
C LEU A 450 2.62 -8.74 -3.83
N PRO A 451 3.26 -8.51 -4.99
CA PRO A 451 2.57 -7.91 -6.14
C PRO A 451 1.46 -8.81 -6.68
N GLY A 452 0.36 -8.18 -7.09
CA GLY A 452 -0.84 -8.87 -7.56
C GLY A 452 -1.69 -9.49 -6.44
N ALA A 453 -1.24 -9.52 -5.19
CA ALA A 453 -2.14 -9.67 -4.05
C ALA A 453 -2.57 -8.25 -3.63
N GLY A 454 -3.85 -7.93 -3.74
CA GLY A 454 -4.33 -6.60 -3.42
C GLY A 454 -5.82 -6.53 -3.17
N LEU A 455 -6.22 -5.41 -2.58
CA LEU A 455 -7.60 -5.02 -2.30
C LEU A 455 -7.74 -3.51 -2.50
N TRP A 456 -8.97 -3.01 -2.52
CA TRP A 456 -9.22 -1.58 -2.62
C TRP A 456 -9.53 -0.97 -1.27
N HIS A 457 -8.91 0.17 -0.97
CA HIS A 457 -9.11 0.90 0.28
C HIS A 457 -9.04 2.40 0.02
N ALA A 458 -9.47 3.21 0.98
CA ALA A 458 -9.66 4.64 0.81
C ALA A 458 -8.39 5.38 0.34
N ASP A 459 -8.54 6.16 -0.73
CA ASP A 459 -7.50 6.96 -1.38
C ASP A 459 -6.84 7.94 -0.40
N PHE A 460 -5.57 7.70 -0.07
CA PHE A 460 -4.84 8.58 0.85
C PHE A 460 -4.70 10.03 0.37
N PRO A 461 -4.53 10.32 -0.93
CA PRO A 461 -4.50 11.71 -1.41
C PRO A 461 -5.80 12.51 -1.16
N TRP A 462 -6.92 11.81 -0.93
CA TRP A 462 -8.23 12.40 -0.65
C TRP A 462 -8.51 12.55 0.85
N LYS A 463 -7.62 12.07 1.71
CA LYS A 463 -7.73 12.24 3.17
C LYS A 463 -7.07 13.54 3.59
N ASP A 464 -7.82 14.41 4.25
CA ASP A 464 -7.23 15.62 4.84
C ASP A 464 -6.34 15.23 6.04
N TRP A 465 -5.14 15.82 6.07
CA TRP A 465 -4.15 15.61 7.12
C TRP A 465 -4.40 16.51 8.35
N ASP A 466 -5.27 17.52 8.23
CA ASP A 466 -5.63 18.41 9.34
C ASP A 466 -6.68 17.79 10.27
N ASP A 467 -6.29 16.71 10.94
CA ASP A 467 -7.16 16.00 11.88
C ASP A 467 -6.45 15.57 13.17
N TRP A 468 -7.24 15.19 14.19
CA TRP A 468 -6.76 14.77 15.51
C TRP A 468 -5.79 13.59 15.46
N HIS A 469 -5.88 12.75 14.42
CA HIS A 469 -4.98 11.61 14.22
C HIS A 469 -3.50 12.01 14.04
N ARG A 470 -3.21 13.29 13.72
CA ARG A 470 -1.84 13.77 13.54
C ARG A 470 -1.03 13.70 14.83
N TYR A 471 -1.72 13.79 15.97
CA TYR A 471 -1.14 13.54 17.28
C TYR A 471 -0.48 12.16 17.35
N PHE A 472 -1.24 11.12 17.00
CA PHE A 472 -0.80 9.73 17.05
C PHE A 472 0.32 9.51 16.04
N ASN A 473 0.17 10.04 14.82
CA ASN A 473 1.22 9.97 13.80
C ASN A 473 2.58 10.47 14.33
N LEU A 474 2.63 11.67 14.91
CA LEU A 474 3.88 12.27 15.38
C LEU A 474 4.43 11.56 16.62
N ARG A 475 3.59 11.27 17.62
CA ARG A 475 4.00 10.56 18.83
C ARG A 475 4.58 9.20 18.48
N ASN A 476 3.85 8.43 17.67
CA ASN A 476 4.21 7.06 17.33
C ASN A 476 5.42 7.02 16.36
N ALA A 477 5.59 8.01 15.48
CA ALA A 477 6.80 8.18 14.69
C ALA A 477 8.04 8.39 15.58
N MET A 478 7.94 9.25 16.61
CA MET A 478 9.05 9.46 17.55
C MET A 478 9.36 8.22 18.37
N ILE A 479 8.33 7.47 18.82
CA ILE A 479 8.51 6.17 19.48
C ILE A 479 9.25 5.20 18.55
N THR A 480 8.77 5.01 17.32
CA THR A 480 9.38 4.10 16.34
C THR A 480 10.82 4.50 16.01
N SER A 481 11.07 5.80 15.82
CA SER A 481 12.41 6.35 15.60
C SER A 481 13.33 6.08 16.79
N ALA A 482 12.85 6.23 18.03
CA ALA A 482 13.62 5.92 19.23
C ALA A 482 14.00 4.43 19.29
N LEU A 483 13.11 3.54 18.87
CA LEU A 483 13.33 2.09 18.94
C LEU A 483 14.25 1.58 17.82
N HIS A 484 14.14 2.11 16.60
CA HIS A 484 14.69 1.47 15.40
C HIS A 484 15.69 2.33 14.61
N SER A 485 16.15 3.45 15.17
CA SER A 485 17.18 4.30 14.56
C SER A 485 18.25 4.75 15.57
N GLY A 486 19.27 5.47 15.07
CA GLY A 486 20.25 6.17 15.93
C GLY A 486 19.63 7.29 16.77
N PHE A 487 18.38 7.67 16.52
CA PHE A 487 17.62 8.73 17.18
C PHE A 487 18.38 10.07 17.25
N PRO A 488 18.70 10.70 16.09
CA PRO A 488 19.50 11.92 16.03
C PRO A 488 18.70 13.12 16.55
N VAL A 489 18.70 13.33 17.88
CA VAL A 489 17.85 14.28 18.59
C VAL A 489 17.87 15.70 17.99
N ARG A 490 19.04 16.21 17.60
CA ARG A 490 19.15 17.56 17.01
C ARG A 490 18.50 17.67 15.63
N HIS A 491 18.62 16.62 14.81
CA HIS A 491 17.98 16.56 13.50
C HIS A 491 16.46 16.46 13.65
N LEU A 492 16.00 15.54 14.50
CA LEU A 492 14.58 15.38 14.83
C LEU A 492 13.95 16.67 15.39
N ALA A 493 14.65 17.38 16.28
CA ALA A 493 14.20 18.67 16.80
C ALA A 493 14.09 19.73 15.68
N GLY A 494 15.01 19.70 14.70
CA GLY A 494 14.95 20.53 13.50
C GLY A 494 13.72 20.21 12.64
N THR A 495 13.45 18.93 12.39
CA THR A 495 12.27 18.45 11.65
C THR A 495 10.97 18.88 12.32
N LEU A 496 10.84 18.66 13.64
CA LEU A 496 9.68 19.08 14.42
C LEU A 496 9.53 20.62 14.46
N GLY A 497 10.65 21.35 14.52
CA GLY A 497 10.67 22.81 14.47
C GLY A 497 10.23 23.38 13.14
N ASP A 498 10.67 22.78 12.02
CA ASP A 498 10.20 23.14 10.68
C ASP A 498 8.69 22.87 10.53
N LEU A 499 8.22 21.71 10.99
CA LEU A 499 6.80 21.37 10.96
C LEU A 499 5.95 22.35 11.78
N LEU A 500 6.40 22.67 13.01
CA LEU A 500 5.76 23.67 13.86
C LEU A 500 5.71 25.04 13.16
N ALA A 501 6.81 25.50 12.58
CA ALA A 501 6.86 26.77 11.86
C ALA A 501 5.87 26.78 10.69
N ARG A 502 5.79 25.70 9.90
CA ARG A 502 4.82 25.55 8.81
C ARG A 502 3.38 25.62 9.31
N TYR A 503 3.07 24.98 10.44
CA TYR A 503 1.73 25.03 11.03
C TYR A 503 1.37 26.46 11.47
N LEU A 504 2.29 27.14 12.16
CA LEU A 504 2.06 28.50 12.65
C LEU A 504 1.84 29.49 11.51
N VAL A 505 2.70 29.49 10.47
CA VAL A 505 2.55 30.42 9.34
C VAL A 505 1.36 30.10 8.45
N SER A 506 0.88 28.85 8.44
CA SER A 506 -0.32 28.44 7.70
C SER A 506 -1.60 28.60 8.51
N MET A 507 -1.53 29.19 9.72
CA MET A 507 -2.67 29.36 10.63
C MET A 507 -3.33 28.03 11.03
N ASN A 508 -2.55 26.94 11.11
CA ASN A 508 -2.96 25.63 11.62
C ASN A 508 -2.63 25.52 13.11
N TYR A 509 -3.27 26.34 13.94
CA TYR A 509 -2.95 26.41 15.37
C TYR A 509 -3.35 25.13 16.11
N GLY A 510 -4.45 24.49 15.71
CA GLY A 510 -4.84 23.16 16.21
C GLY A 510 -3.78 22.09 15.95
N LEU A 511 -3.14 22.07 14.77
CA LEU A 511 -2.03 21.16 14.48
C LEU A 511 -0.75 21.51 15.24
N ALA A 512 -0.45 22.80 15.43
CA ALA A 512 0.66 23.23 16.26
C ALA A 512 0.50 22.77 17.72
N ALA A 513 -0.69 22.94 18.31
CA ALA A 513 -1.01 22.43 19.64
C ALA A 513 -0.89 20.89 19.71
N THR A 514 -1.38 20.21 18.68
CA THR A 514 -1.30 18.75 18.55
C THR A 514 0.16 18.26 18.51
N LEU A 515 1.03 18.93 17.75
CA LEU A 515 2.46 18.63 17.69
C LEU A 515 3.13 18.80 19.06
N ILE A 516 2.87 19.93 19.73
CA ILE A 516 3.43 20.20 21.06
C ILE A 516 3.06 19.07 22.01
N ARG A 517 1.78 18.69 22.05
CA ARG A 517 1.29 17.60 22.89
C ARG A 517 1.93 16.25 22.53
N ALA A 518 2.12 15.95 21.25
CA ALA A 518 2.81 14.72 20.82
C ALA A 518 4.25 14.64 21.34
N VAL A 519 4.99 15.76 21.31
CA VAL A 519 6.36 15.83 21.86
C VAL A 519 6.36 15.72 23.38
N GLU A 520 5.41 16.38 24.06
CA GLU A 520 5.27 16.26 25.52
C GLU A 520 5.01 14.81 25.96
N ASP A 521 4.07 14.11 25.31
CA ASP A 521 3.73 12.73 25.66
C ASP A 521 4.86 11.75 25.30
N PHE A 522 5.61 11.99 24.21
CA PHE A 522 6.84 11.25 23.94
C PHE A 522 7.89 11.42 25.06
N LEU A 523 8.09 12.66 25.53
CA LEU A 523 9.03 12.96 26.61
C LEU A 523 8.56 12.43 27.97
N ALA A 524 7.26 12.39 28.23
CA ALA A 524 6.69 11.79 29.43
C ALA A 524 7.03 10.28 29.52
N GLY A 525 7.09 9.61 28.37
CA GLY A 525 7.60 8.25 28.26
C GLY A 525 6.51 7.17 28.31
N PRO A 526 6.89 5.89 28.51
CA PRO A 526 6.02 4.73 28.25
C PRO A 526 4.68 4.67 28.98
N SER A 527 4.52 5.36 30.12
CA SER A 527 3.27 5.37 30.88
C SER A 527 2.11 6.03 30.12
N VAL A 528 2.38 6.83 29.09
CA VAL A 528 1.32 7.40 28.22
C VAL A 528 0.58 6.35 27.40
N LEU A 529 1.06 5.09 27.38
CA LEU A 529 0.40 3.95 26.74
C LEU A 529 -0.23 2.98 27.75
N ASP A 530 -0.27 3.31 29.04
CA ASP A 530 -0.80 2.39 30.06
C ASP A 530 -2.29 2.08 29.85
N ASP A 531 -3.05 2.93 29.18
CA ASP A 531 -4.46 2.69 28.79
C ASP A 531 -4.63 2.33 27.30
N GLY A 532 -3.53 2.04 26.58
CA GLY A 532 -3.56 1.80 25.14
C GLY A 532 -3.79 3.05 24.29
N GLY A 533 -3.68 4.25 24.88
CA GLY A 533 -3.84 5.53 24.18
C GLY A 533 -5.28 6.02 24.06
N VAL A 534 -6.23 5.38 24.75
CA VAL A 534 -7.67 5.69 24.67
C VAL A 534 -7.97 7.09 25.20
N ALA A 535 -7.47 7.44 26.38
CA ALA A 535 -7.69 8.76 26.98
C ALA A 535 -7.10 9.89 26.12
N ALA A 536 -6.05 9.61 25.35
CA ALA A 536 -5.46 10.59 24.45
C ALA A 536 -6.44 11.02 23.36
N THR A 537 -7.28 10.12 22.84
CA THR A 537 -8.25 10.46 21.78
C THR A 537 -9.24 11.54 22.22
N ALA A 538 -9.86 11.36 23.40
CA ALA A 538 -10.80 12.35 23.95
C ALA A 538 -10.10 13.67 24.29
N ARG A 539 -8.91 13.59 24.91
CA ARG A 539 -8.11 14.75 25.29
C ARG A 539 -7.72 15.60 24.08
N ILE A 540 -7.18 14.99 23.02
CA ILE A 540 -6.73 15.71 21.81
C ILE A 540 -7.90 16.33 21.07
N ARG A 541 -9.04 15.65 20.95
CA ARG A 541 -10.26 16.23 20.36
C ARG A 541 -10.72 17.45 21.16
N GLY A 542 -10.70 17.36 22.49
CA GLY A 542 -11.04 18.48 23.37
C GLY A 542 -10.04 19.65 23.29
N GLU A 543 -8.73 19.37 23.20
CA GLU A 543 -7.72 20.43 23.02
C GLU A 543 -7.86 21.11 21.65
N ARG A 544 -8.16 20.34 20.59
CA ARG A 544 -8.33 20.87 19.22
C ARG A 544 -9.60 21.71 19.06
N SER A 545 -10.68 21.42 19.79
CA SER A 545 -11.94 22.17 19.67
C SER A 545 -11.83 23.64 20.09
N ALA A 546 -10.76 24.02 20.81
CA ALA A 546 -10.44 25.41 21.12
C ALA A 546 -9.99 26.23 19.90
N TYR A 547 -9.72 25.57 18.76
CA TYR A 547 -9.20 26.19 17.54
C TYR A 547 -10.25 26.13 16.42
N PRO A 548 -10.88 27.27 16.05
CA PRO A 548 -11.99 27.30 15.09
C PRO A 548 -11.67 26.69 13.71
N GLU A 549 -10.42 26.79 13.26
CA GLU A 549 -10.01 26.27 11.96
C GLU A 549 -10.04 24.73 11.86
N THR A 550 -10.13 24.06 13.01
CA THR A 550 -10.25 22.59 13.08
C THR A 550 -11.65 22.09 12.71
N VAL A 551 -12.61 22.99 12.51
CA VAL A 551 -13.96 22.66 12.05
C VAL A 551 -14.03 22.76 10.53
N MET A 552 -14.49 21.69 9.90
CA MET A 552 -14.85 21.70 8.48
C MET A 552 -16.27 22.22 8.33
N HIS A 553 -16.45 23.15 7.39
CA HIS A 553 -17.75 23.71 7.06
C HIS A 553 -18.18 23.28 5.66
N PRO A 554 -19.45 22.90 5.45
CA PRO A 554 -20.03 22.84 4.13
C PRO A 554 -19.97 24.23 3.46
N VAL A 555 -19.84 24.25 2.13
CA VAL A 555 -19.64 25.49 1.36
C VAL A 555 -20.78 26.50 1.55
N ASP A 556 -22.02 26.03 1.62
CA ASP A 556 -23.22 26.86 1.73
C ASP A 556 -23.43 27.49 3.12
N SER A 557 -22.76 26.97 4.14
CA SER A 557 -22.91 27.35 5.55
C SER A 557 -21.61 27.82 6.19
N ALA A 558 -20.52 27.88 5.43
CA ALA A 558 -19.22 28.35 5.88
C ALA A 558 -19.26 29.86 6.24
N PRO A 559 -18.99 30.22 7.52
CA PRO A 559 -19.12 31.62 7.97
C PRO A 559 -18.20 32.59 7.21
N GLY A 560 -18.79 33.56 6.52
CA GLY A 560 -18.04 34.56 5.73
C GLY A 560 -17.34 33.98 4.49
N PHE A 561 -17.82 32.84 4.00
CA PHE A 561 -17.41 32.23 2.73
C PHE A 561 -18.45 32.53 1.64
N GLY A 562 -18.59 33.80 1.25
CA GLY A 562 -19.30 34.16 0.02
C GLY A 562 -18.36 34.12 -1.19
N ALA A 563 -18.81 33.63 -2.35
CA ALA A 563 -18.02 33.64 -3.59
C ALA A 563 -17.59 35.08 -4.03
N SER A 564 -18.36 36.09 -3.62
CA SER A 564 -18.04 37.52 -3.78
C SER A 564 -17.12 38.07 -2.68
N GLU A 565 -16.98 37.38 -1.56
CA GLU A 565 -16.27 37.83 -0.36
C GLU A 565 -14.84 37.25 -0.28
N MET A 566 -14.62 36.01 -0.76
CA MET A 566 -13.32 35.35 -0.75
C MET A 566 -12.87 34.95 -2.17
N PRO A 567 -12.06 35.76 -2.87
CA PRO A 567 -11.59 35.42 -4.21
C PRO A 567 -10.62 34.23 -4.17
N ILE A 568 -10.68 33.37 -5.18
CA ILE A 568 -9.69 32.31 -5.37
C ILE A 568 -8.36 32.94 -5.75
N VAL A 569 -7.31 32.62 -4.99
CA VAL A 569 -5.94 33.05 -5.26
C VAL A 569 -5.10 31.81 -5.56
N ARG A 570 -4.43 31.82 -6.72
CA ARG A 570 -3.62 30.70 -7.19
C ARG A 570 -2.22 30.72 -6.60
N ALA A 571 -1.68 29.53 -6.34
CA ALA A 571 -0.34 29.41 -5.80
C ALA A 571 0.69 29.91 -6.82
N GLY A 572 1.68 30.67 -6.33
CA GLY A 572 2.93 30.88 -7.05
C GLY A 572 3.80 29.62 -7.03
N GLY A 573 4.91 29.66 -7.77
CA GLY A 573 5.89 28.57 -7.77
C GLY A 573 6.52 28.32 -6.38
N GLU A 574 7.01 27.09 -6.18
CA GLU A 574 7.69 26.70 -4.95
C GLU A 574 8.91 27.61 -4.67
N PRO A 575 9.11 28.07 -3.43
CA PRO A 575 10.25 28.90 -3.06
C PRO A 575 11.61 28.21 -3.33
N SER A 576 12.47 28.86 -4.13
CA SER A 576 13.86 28.40 -4.33
C SER A 576 14.76 28.61 -3.11
N ARG A 577 14.34 29.46 -2.15
CA ARG A 577 15.05 29.75 -0.90
C ARG A 577 14.12 29.57 0.31
N THR A 578 13.73 28.32 0.57
CA THR A 578 12.75 27.90 1.57
C THR A 578 12.93 28.59 2.92
N ASN A 579 14.14 28.57 3.49
CA ASN A 579 14.40 29.12 4.83
C ASN A 579 14.22 30.65 4.91
N LEU A 580 14.65 31.38 3.87
CA LEU A 580 14.47 32.84 3.81
C LEU A 580 13.00 33.22 3.64
N VAL A 581 12.26 32.44 2.84
CA VAL A 581 10.82 32.63 2.71
C VAL A 581 10.13 32.30 4.03
N MET A 582 10.50 31.23 4.73
CA MET A 582 9.95 30.89 6.04
C MET A 582 10.15 32.03 7.04
N ALA A 583 11.38 32.55 7.16
CA ALA A 583 11.67 33.69 8.04
C ALA A 583 10.84 34.93 7.68
N LYS A 584 10.70 35.23 6.39
CA LYS A 584 9.83 36.32 5.91
C LYS A 584 8.37 36.09 6.31
N ARG A 585 7.83 34.87 6.15
CA ARG A 585 6.44 34.54 6.50
C ARG A 585 6.18 34.63 7.99
N LEU A 586 7.09 34.15 8.82
CA LEU A 586 7.01 34.30 10.28
C LEU A 586 6.89 35.78 10.68
N VAL A 587 7.73 36.66 10.12
CA VAL A 587 7.66 38.10 10.39
C VAL A 587 6.36 38.72 9.87
N GLN A 588 5.93 38.37 8.66
CA GLN A 588 4.69 38.90 8.08
C GLN A 588 3.46 38.51 8.91
N GLN A 589 3.37 37.24 9.31
CA GLN A 589 2.28 36.72 10.15
C GLN A 589 2.31 37.33 11.55
N ALA A 590 3.49 37.45 12.17
CA ALA A 590 3.62 38.08 13.48
C ALA A 590 3.20 39.57 13.47
N LEU A 591 3.52 40.31 12.40
CA LEU A 591 3.21 41.74 12.27
C LEU A 591 1.85 42.03 11.60
N GLY A 592 1.12 41.01 11.13
CA GLY A 592 -0.09 41.20 10.33
C GLY A 592 0.13 41.90 8.99
N ARG A 593 1.36 41.89 8.46
CA ARG A 593 1.74 42.53 7.19
C ARG A 593 1.72 41.54 6.03
N VAL A 594 0.55 40.94 5.84
CA VAL A 594 0.30 39.90 4.82
C VAL A 594 -0.29 40.51 3.54
N PRO A 595 0.05 40.01 2.34
CA PRO A 595 -0.42 40.61 1.08
C PRO A 595 -1.92 40.48 0.81
N HIS A 596 -2.57 39.45 1.36
CA HIS A 596 -3.99 39.18 1.09
C HIS A 596 -4.79 39.24 2.41
N PRO A 597 -5.73 40.18 2.57
CA PRO A 597 -6.57 40.20 3.77
C PRO A 597 -7.54 39.00 3.80
N VAL A 598 -7.97 38.53 2.63
CA VAL A 598 -8.96 37.46 2.47
C VAL A 598 -8.71 36.70 1.16
N GLY A 599 -8.95 35.38 1.14
CA GLY A 599 -8.98 34.59 -0.09
C GLY A 599 -9.44 33.15 0.10
N ALA A 600 -9.52 32.41 -1.01
CA ALA A 600 -9.79 30.98 -1.04
C ALA A 600 -8.66 30.24 -1.76
N VAL A 601 -8.27 29.07 -1.24
CA VAL A 601 -7.18 28.23 -1.77
C VAL A 601 -7.67 26.80 -1.93
N GLY A 602 -7.48 26.24 -3.13
CA GLY A 602 -7.81 24.84 -3.40
C GLY A 602 -6.86 23.89 -2.66
N ALA A 603 -7.32 22.66 -2.40
CA ALA A 603 -6.58 21.66 -1.61
C ALA A 603 -5.16 21.43 -2.13
N GLY A 604 -4.99 21.24 -3.44
CA GLY A 604 -3.69 21.03 -4.08
C GLY A 604 -2.76 22.26 -4.09
N GLU A 605 -3.25 23.44 -3.72
CA GLU A 605 -2.49 24.70 -3.65
C GLU A 605 -2.24 25.17 -2.21
N ALA A 606 -2.67 24.40 -1.21
CA ALA A 606 -2.67 24.75 0.22
C ALA A 606 -1.29 24.63 0.88
N HIS A 607 -0.22 25.00 0.17
CA HIS A 607 1.15 24.97 0.68
C HIS A 607 1.39 26.06 1.72
N TRP A 608 2.28 25.80 2.69
CA TRP A 608 2.57 26.77 3.76
C TRP A 608 3.07 28.12 3.24
N TRP A 609 3.86 28.15 2.16
CA TRP A 609 4.39 29.40 1.60
C TRP A 609 3.35 30.24 0.87
N HIS A 610 2.22 29.62 0.50
CA HIS A 610 1.09 30.24 -0.16
C HIS A 610 0.03 30.67 0.87
N VAL A 611 -0.43 29.74 1.73
CA VAL A 611 -1.42 30.02 2.79
C VAL A 611 -0.93 31.10 3.77
N SER A 612 0.37 31.19 4.02
CA SER A 612 0.96 32.23 4.86
C SER A 612 0.92 33.65 4.29
N LEU A 613 0.38 33.84 3.08
CA LEU A 613 0.15 35.16 2.49
C LEU A 613 -1.18 35.81 2.90
N PHE A 614 -2.01 35.09 3.65
CA PHE A 614 -3.36 35.50 3.99
C PHE A 614 -3.51 35.89 5.46
N ASP A 615 -4.41 36.83 5.74
CA ASP A 615 -4.91 37.12 7.09
C ASP A 615 -6.10 36.21 7.43
N ARG A 616 -7.01 36.02 6.46
CA ARG A 616 -8.11 35.06 6.51
C ARG A 616 -8.16 34.25 5.21
N VAL A 617 -8.31 32.94 5.30
CA VAL A 617 -8.35 32.08 4.11
C VAL A 617 -9.26 30.89 4.31
N ALA A 618 -10.08 30.60 3.31
CA ALA A 618 -10.77 29.34 3.21
C ALA A 618 -9.92 28.35 2.42
N VAL A 619 -9.66 27.18 3.02
CA VAL A 619 -8.88 26.12 2.41
C VAL A 619 -9.81 24.95 2.13
N THR A 620 -9.87 24.54 0.86
CA THR A 620 -10.65 23.36 0.47
C THR A 620 -10.06 22.10 1.11
N ASP A 621 -10.94 21.26 1.65
CA ASP A 621 -10.60 19.94 2.16
C ASP A 621 -10.06 19.04 1.03
N ALA A 622 -9.17 18.10 1.35
CA ALA A 622 -8.57 17.19 0.35
C ALA A 622 -9.63 16.36 -0.41
N GLY A 623 -10.68 15.93 0.30
CA GLY A 623 -11.82 15.21 -0.26
C GLY A 623 -12.84 16.13 -0.96
N GLN A 624 -12.59 17.44 -0.98
CA GLN A 624 -13.44 18.49 -1.58
C GLN A 624 -14.86 18.57 -1.02
N GLY A 625 -15.15 17.91 0.12
CA GLY A 625 -16.46 17.92 0.75
C GLY A 625 -16.80 19.22 1.49
N GLY A 626 -15.82 20.09 1.73
CA GLY A 626 -16.01 21.34 2.46
C GLY A 626 -14.76 22.22 2.48
N VAL A 627 -14.81 23.23 3.34
CA VAL A 627 -13.70 24.17 3.56
C VAL A 627 -13.39 24.32 5.05
N ARG A 628 -12.12 24.54 5.36
CA ARG A 628 -11.67 24.99 6.68
C ARG A 628 -11.35 26.47 6.63
N LEU A 629 -11.87 27.22 7.59
CA LEU A 629 -11.65 28.66 7.68
C LEU A 629 -10.49 28.94 8.60
N ARG A 630 -9.38 29.42 8.04
CA ARG A 630 -8.18 29.78 8.78
C ARG A 630 -8.11 31.29 8.94
N HIS A 631 -7.79 31.73 10.15
CA HIS A 631 -7.70 33.15 10.48
C HIS A 631 -6.49 33.39 11.36
N ARG A 632 -5.76 34.46 11.09
CA ARG A 632 -4.57 34.83 11.84
C ARG A 632 -4.96 35.25 13.25
N ASP A 633 -4.43 34.52 14.23
CA ASP A 633 -4.55 34.84 15.65
C ASP A 633 -3.15 35.13 16.21
N PRO A 634 -2.78 36.41 16.41
CA PRO A 634 -1.47 36.76 16.92
C PRO A 634 -1.20 36.26 18.35
N GLU A 635 -2.24 36.10 19.19
CA GLU A 635 -2.08 35.57 20.54
C GLU A 635 -1.83 34.06 20.51
N ALA A 636 -2.58 33.31 19.70
CA ALA A 636 -2.33 31.88 19.49
C ALA A 636 -0.96 31.65 18.84
N PHE A 637 -0.61 32.42 17.81
CA PHE A 637 0.69 32.34 17.14
C PHE A 637 1.84 32.52 18.12
N LYS A 638 1.78 33.56 18.97
CA LYS A 638 2.82 33.85 19.97
C LYS A 638 2.87 32.76 21.05
N ARG A 639 1.72 32.39 21.63
CA ARG A 639 1.63 31.38 22.69
C ARG A 639 2.19 30.04 22.21
N LEU A 640 1.68 29.52 21.10
CA LEU A 640 2.11 28.24 20.54
C LEU A 640 3.57 28.27 20.05
N GLY A 641 4.05 29.42 19.55
CA GLY A 641 5.47 29.60 19.23
C GLY A 641 6.36 29.48 20.47
N VAL A 642 5.98 30.10 21.59
CA VAL A 642 6.72 30.02 22.86
C VAL A 642 6.67 28.62 23.46
N ASP A 643 5.48 28.01 23.52
CA ASP A 643 5.30 26.66 24.07
C ASP A 643 6.02 25.61 23.21
N GLY A 644 5.95 25.75 21.89
CA GLY A 644 6.70 24.95 20.93
C GLY A 644 8.21 25.09 21.09
N ALA A 645 8.74 26.30 21.21
CA ALA A 645 10.17 26.51 21.46
C ALA A 645 10.60 25.87 22.80
N ARG A 646 9.77 25.98 23.85
CA ARG A 646 10.04 25.39 25.16
C ARG A 646 10.07 23.86 25.09
N VAL A 647 9.09 23.23 24.44
CA VAL A 647 9.05 21.76 24.33
C VAL A 647 10.17 21.23 23.44
N LEU A 648 10.52 21.91 22.35
CA LEU A 648 11.63 21.50 21.49
C LEU A 648 12.99 21.65 22.19
N TRP A 649 13.17 22.69 23.00
CA TRP A 649 14.35 22.80 23.86
C TRP A 649 14.43 21.67 24.87
N ARG A 650 13.31 21.29 25.51
CA ARG A 650 13.25 20.11 26.37
C ARG A 650 13.56 18.84 25.59
N PHE A 651 13.02 18.68 24.38
CA PHE A 651 13.31 17.54 23.52
C PHE A 651 14.80 17.42 23.21
N VAL A 652 15.49 18.53 22.92
CA VAL A 652 16.94 18.52 22.71
C VAL A 652 17.71 18.09 23.96
N ARG A 653 17.23 18.42 25.17
CA ARG A 653 17.90 18.10 26.44
C ARG A 653 17.59 16.71 26.98
N GLU A 654 16.34 16.27 26.83
CA GLU A 654 15.77 15.09 27.48
C GLU A 654 15.53 13.94 26.49
N GLY A 655 15.62 14.20 25.18
CA GLY A 655 15.22 13.27 24.12
C GLY A 655 15.97 11.94 24.12
N GLU A 656 17.29 11.95 24.35
CA GLU A 656 18.07 10.70 24.42
C GLU A 656 17.65 9.85 25.63
N ALA A 657 17.44 10.49 26.78
CA ALA A 657 16.95 9.82 27.98
C ALA A 657 15.51 9.30 27.79
N ALA A 658 14.65 10.04 27.10
CA ALA A 658 13.31 9.58 26.73
C ALA A 658 13.38 8.35 25.80
N ALA A 659 14.20 8.39 24.77
CA ALA A 659 14.42 7.26 23.87
C ALA A 659 14.93 6.02 24.62
N ALA A 660 15.85 6.18 25.57
CA ALA A 660 16.31 5.09 26.42
C ALA A 660 15.17 4.47 27.24
N ARG A 661 14.31 5.29 27.87
CA ARG A 661 13.11 4.80 28.59
C ARG A 661 12.15 4.03 27.68
N TRP A 662 11.96 4.48 26.45
CA TRP A 662 11.14 3.77 25.47
C TRP A 662 11.71 2.39 25.12
N ARG A 663 13.02 2.32 24.84
CA ARG A 663 13.71 1.04 24.55
C ARG A 663 13.63 0.06 25.73
N GLU A 664 13.86 0.55 26.95
CA GLU A 664 13.79 -0.26 28.17
C GLU A 664 12.39 -0.83 28.41
N ALA A 665 11.34 -0.09 28.06
CA ALA A 665 9.96 -0.52 28.28
C ALA A 665 9.43 -1.52 27.24
N VAL A 666 10.12 -1.73 26.11
CA VAL A 666 9.61 -2.59 25.02
C VAL A 666 9.17 -3.97 25.52
N PRO A 667 9.98 -4.75 26.27
CA PRO A 667 9.57 -6.08 26.72
C PRO A 667 8.26 -6.10 27.51
N ARG A 668 8.02 -5.06 28.32
CA ARG A 668 6.75 -4.89 29.05
C ARG A 668 5.61 -4.53 28.11
N LEU A 669 5.81 -3.58 27.19
CA LEU A 669 4.76 -3.06 26.31
C LEU A 669 4.24 -4.12 25.33
N VAL A 670 5.14 -4.96 24.79
CA VAL A 670 4.83 -6.03 23.83
C VAL A 670 4.43 -7.35 24.50
N GLY A 671 4.57 -7.43 25.82
CA GLY A 671 4.32 -8.64 26.59
C GLY A 671 2.82 -8.98 26.64
N GLU A 672 2.52 -10.28 26.71
CA GLU A 672 1.15 -10.78 26.78
C GLU A 672 0.39 -10.21 27.99
N ASP A 673 1.01 -10.15 29.16
CA ASP A 673 0.38 -9.65 30.39
C ASP A 673 -0.09 -8.19 30.25
N ASN A 674 0.67 -7.36 29.53
CA ASN A 674 0.28 -5.98 29.28
C ASN A 674 -0.98 -5.92 28.40
N TRP A 675 -1.05 -6.74 27.37
CA TRP A 675 -2.21 -6.81 26.49
C TRP A 675 -3.43 -7.43 27.18
N ARG A 676 -3.27 -8.50 27.95
CA ARG A 676 -4.35 -9.09 28.76
C ARG A 676 -4.96 -8.07 29.72
N ARG A 677 -4.12 -7.26 30.37
CA ARG A 677 -4.55 -6.12 31.18
C ARG A 677 -5.37 -5.10 30.39
N LEU A 678 -4.91 -4.71 29.19
CA LEU A 678 -5.63 -3.75 28.32
C LEU A 678 -6.97 -4.31 27.83
N PHE A 679 -7.02 -5.61 27.49
CA PHE A 679 -8.25 -6.28 27.09
C PHE A 679 -9.24 -6.49 28.25
N GLY A 680 -8.77 -6.36 29.50
CA GLY A 680 -9.57 -6.66 30.69
C GLY A 680 -9.81 -8.15 30.90
N ILE A 681 -8.90 -9.02 30.42
CA ILE A 681 -8.99 -10.48 30.56
C ILE A 681 -7.93 -10.98 31.55
N GLY A 682 -8.37 -11.67 32.60
CA GLY A 682 -7.55 -12.22 33.69
C GLY A 682 -6.98 -13.59 33.40
#